data_AF-A0A1F7IBM3-F1
#
_entry.id   AF-A0A1F7IBM3-F1
#
_cell.length_a   1.000
_cell.length_b   1.000
_cell.length_c   1.000
_cell.angle_alpha   90.00
_cell.angle_beta   90.00
_cell.angle_gamma   90.00
#
_symmetry.space_group_name_H-M   'P 1'
#
loop_
_entity.id
_entity.type
_entity.pdbx_description
1 polymer ?
#
loop_
_entity_poly.entity_id
_entity_poly.type
_entity_poly.pdbx_seq_one_letter_code
_entity_poly.pdbx_strand_id
1 'polypeptide(L)'
;MEEVPVTIKNPAAQPKAKEILYQPSYDSLGSRILLTVSNFDKFHPILDPNKKDVAAITEQDIQTDRKKYNLKILNEVSDDERRKKNGVASEHLTTAVTEWASDASERFNRIKPLKKQIQNFLGLDEASDFTTEQVITYYKKYFDVVNQGTKYEVFADDIIERYASSGNFDFEAYNRDIDGIRLFSRKFFGEEGDEIIQKYITHWINFKGDPKKYVTEANKEINTVQDIHKPHLEKLFKKAQEIQTTKKDNLELESIPENIKQELKDVPFGEIKAIEKSRNLMITKRSQIRELVEPLLVFAAERFWDLNIRTLSTSANAKDIGHTGYIIIDYNSLSDENKKIAEEHGELIPNYDGFPVIKFSLPITPETSTQSIQKQSDLFADKFKKQKAHWIPSYTLAEISKKYNAYHNEPELTPEFLIEQGLYYDKEGDKFYLSEEHFQKVVDESEVDEVPAGTFKTVSTNSTDQFAKIEQPTSKPTQLETTPLAEKPKIVKINSLKEILGILDKGQPDEIQNISITEAGLLDLLPKAILDSVKSKNPAAKKFNPQITDDIKKTNFAIDQSGNSGKGTVKGKIGAEGKFLLMPINIGIDIEFKNSDDNKDIVPSGISVQPDNFQSLVADNLRKYKIKEELRLYLQKQIKGRRVLKNLDLSINSKDKTLDVTIQ
;
A
#
# COMPACT_ATOMS: atom_id res chain seq x y z
N MET A 1 -20.73 46.10 45.19
CA MET A 1 -20.27 44.72 45.41
C MET A 1 -18.96 44.83 46.14
N GLU A 2 -18.98 44.61 47.46
CA GLU A 2 -17.76 44.54 48.29
C GLU A 2 -17.19 43.12 48.17
N GLU A 3 -15.90 43.01 47.85
CA GLU A 3 -15.18 41.74 47.86
C GLU A 3 -14.91 41.31 49.31
N VAL A 4 -15.43 40.13 49.67
CA VAL A 4 -15.16 39.51 50.96
C VAL A 4 -13.84 38.73 50.86
N PRO A 5 -12.82 39.00 51.70
CA PRO A 5 -11.56 38.27 51.67
C PRO A 5 -11.74 36.87 52.24
N VAL A 6 -11.42 35.85 51.44
CA VAL A 6 -11.35 34.45 51.89
C VAL A 6 -10.12 34.27 52.77
N THR A 7 -10.34 34.09 54.07
CA THR A 7 -9.28 33.78 55.03
C THR A 7 -9.02 32.27 55.01
N ILE A 8 -7.88 31.86 54.45
CA ILE A 8 -7.41 30.47 54.52
C ILE A 8 -6.91 30.21 55.94
N LYS A 9 -7.66 29.43 56.72
CA LYS A 9 -7.19 28.93 58.02
C LYS A 9 -6.15 27.84 57.78
N ASN A 10 -4.98 27.97 58.40
CA ASN A 10 -3.98 26.91 58.46
C ASN A 10 -4.63 25.64 59.05
N PRO A 11 -4.58 24.49 58.36
CA PRO A 11 -5.12 23.25 58.90
C PRO A 11 -4.34 22.84 60.16
N ALA A 12 -5.08 22.41 61.19
CA ALA A 12 -4.52 21.89 62.43
C ALA A 12 -3.53 20.75 62.12
N ALA A 13 -2.39 20.74 62.82
CA ALA A 13 -1.36 19.72 62.69
C ALA A 13 -1.98 18.32 62.86
N GLN A 14 -1.97 17.54 61.77
CA GLN A 14 -2.45 16.16 61.79
C GLN A 14 -1.58 15.32 62.75
N PRO A 15 -2.17 14.32 63.43
CA PRO A 15 -1.42 13.41 64.29
C PRO A 15 -0.28 12.76 63.49
N LYS A 16 0.94 12.79 64.04
CA LYS A 16 2.11 12.14 63.45
C LYS A 16 1.78 10.68 63.15
N ALA A 17 1.63 10.36 61.86
CA ALA A 17 1.46 9.00 61.41
C ALA A 17 2.66 8.17 61.88
N LYS A 18 2.43 6.91 62.27
CA LYS A 18 3.53 5.95 62.50
C LYS A 18 4.44 5.99 61.26
N GLU A 19 5.71 6.32 61.46
CA GLU A 19 6.75 6.28 60.43
C GLU A 19 6.85 4.84 59.89
N ILE A 20 6.05 4.53 58.87
CA ILE A 20 6.38 3.45 57.93
C ILE A 20 7.34 4.13 56.95
N LEU A 21 8.61 4.21 57.35
CA LEU A 21 9.68 4.68 56.49
C LEU A 21 9.85 3.64 55.38
N TYR A 22 9.40 3.99 54.18
CA TYR A 22 9.68 3.22 52.97
C TYR A 22 11.19 2.98 52.87
N GLN A 23 11.60 1.71 52.91
CA GLN A 23 12.97 1.31 52.64
C GLN A 23 13.13 1.22 51.12
N PRO A 24 14.02 2.00 50.49
CA PRO A 24 14.25 1.92 49.07
C PRO A 24 14.66 0.49 48.69
N SER A 25 13.92 -0.13 47.79
CA SER A 25 14.30 -1.40 47.16
C SER A 25 15.20 -1.10 45.96
N TYR A 26 16.31 -1.83 45.85
CA TYR A 26 17.27 -1.74 44.75
C TYR A 26 17.31 -3.04 43.95
N ASP A 27 16.16 -3.66 43.73
CA ASP A 27 16.14 -4.97 43.07
C ASP A 27 16.62 -4.94 41.61
N SER A 28 16.94 -6.13 41.12
CA SER A 28 17.44 -6.35 39.76
C SER A 28 16.47 -5.87 38.68
N LEU A 29 15.15 -6.02 38.89
CA LEU A 29 14.13 -5.72 37.89
C LEU A 29 14.07 -4.21 37.65
N GLY A 30 13.89 -3.43 38.71
CA GLY A 30 13.83 -1.97 38.60
C GLY A 30 15.14 -1.36 38.08
N SER A 31 16.28 -1.90 38.49
CA SER A 31 17.59 -1.44 38.02
C SER A 31 17.78 -1.67 36.51
N ARG A 32 17.44 -2.87 36.03
CA ARG A 32 17.51 -3.23 34.59
C ARG A 32 16.49 -2.45 33.75
N ILE A 33 15.29 -2.21 34.28
CA ILE A 33 14.29 -1.34 33.63
C ILE A 33 14.85 0.07 33.45
N LEU A 34 15.32 0.70 34.54
CA LEU A 34 15.79 2.09 34.51
C LEU A 34 16.92 2.29 33.49
N LEU A 35 17.89 1.38 33.47
CA LEU A 35 18.98 1.41 32.50
C LEU A 35 18.48 1.26 31.06
N THR A 36 17.59 0.30 30.82
CA THR A 36 17.06 0.07 29.48
C THR A 36 16.32 1.29 28.94
N VAL A 37 15.49 1.93 29.77
CA VAL A 37 14.77 3.13 29.32
C VAL A 37 15.70 4.33 29.16
N SER A 38 16.80 4.41 29.91
CA SER A 38 17.77 5.50 29.78
C SER A 38 18.60 5.45 28.48
N ASN A 39 18.95 4.25 27.99
CA ASN A 39 19.62 4.06 26.71
C ASN A 39 19.25 2.69 26.12
N PHE A 40 18.13 2.68 25.40
CA PHE A 40 17.51 1.46 24.88
C PHE A 40 18.42 0.67 23.94
N ASP A 41 19.10 1.37 23.03
CA ASP A 41 19.97 0.71 22.04
C ASP A 41 21.13 -0.03 22.72
N LYS A 42 21.72 0.57 23.76
CA LYS A 42 22.81 -0.04 24.53
C LYS A 42 22.34 -1.14 25.48
N PHE A 43 21.23 -0.91 26.16
CA PHE A 43 20.89 -1.68 27.37
C PHE A 43 19.75 -2.67 27.22
N HIS A 44 18.98 -2.68 26.13
CA HIS A 44 17.93 -3.71 25.96
C HIS A 44 18.38 -5.17 26.20
N PRO A 45 19.64 -5.60 25.92
CA PRO A 45 20.05 -6.99 26.18
C PRO A 45 20.17 -7.33 27.67
N ILE A 46 20.17 -6.35 28.57
CA ILE A 46 20.23 -6.61 30.02
C ILE A 46 18.88 -7.08 30.59
N LEU A 47 17.81 -6.95 29.81
CA LEU A 47 16.50 -7.49 30.17
C LEU A 47 16.44 -9.01 30.04
N ASP A 48 17.39 -9.66 29.35
CA ASP A 48 17.45 -11.12 29.29
C ASP A 48 17.59 -11.69 30.72
N PRO A 49 16.61 -12.44 31.21
CA PRO A 49 16.65 -13.02 32.56
C PRO A 49 17.82 -14.00 32.75
N ASN A 50 18.36 -14.56 31.67
CA ASN A 50 19.46 -15.51 31.71
C ASN A 50 20.83 -14.83 31.72
N LYS A 51 20.86 -13.50 31.53
CA LYS A 51 22.10 -12.73 31.55
C LYS A 51 22.59 -12.56 32.98
N LYS A 52 23.66 -13.29 33.32
CA LYS A 52 24.30 -13.32 34.64
C LYS A 52 25.44 -12.32 34.81
N ASP A 53 26.02 -11.85 33.69
CA ASP A 53 27.19 -10.99 33.67
C ASP A 53 26.84 -9.62 33.09
N VAL A 54 25.91 -8.91 33.74
CA VAL A 54 25.65 -7.51 33.41
C VAL A 54 26.83 -6.68 33.93
N ALA A 55 27.45 -5.92 33.02
CA ALA A 55 28.56 -5.04 33.36
C ALA A 55 28.14 -4.01 34.41
N ALA A 56 29.08 -3.61 35.26
CA ALA A 56 28.84 -2.58 36.26
C ALA A 56 28.40 -1.28 35.58
N ILE A 57 27.35 -0.68 36.09
CA ILE A 57 26.78 0.57 35.60
C ILE A 57 27.43 1.76 36.28
N THR A 58 27.50 2.88 35.55
CA THR A 58 28.01 4.16 36.05
C THR A 58 26.88 5.18 36.17
N GLU A 59 27.13 6.29 36.86
CA GLU A 59 26.18 7.41 36.86
C GLU A 59 25.94 7.94 35.44
N GLN A 60 26.97 7.94 34.59
CA GLN A 60 26.87 8.41 33.20
C GLN A 60 26.01 7.50 32.31
N ASP A 61 25.86 6.22 32.67
CA ASP A 61 25.00 5.30 31.94
C ASP A 61 23.52 5.64 32.11
N ILE A 62 23.15 6.30 33.21
CA ILE A 62 21.78 6.72 33.51
C ILE A 62 21.64 8.20 33.13
N GLN A 63 20.92 8.46 32.04
CA GLN A 63 20.72 9.83 31.56
C GLN A 63 20.08 10.72 32.64
N THR A 64 20.63 11.89 32.92
CA THR A 64 20.07 12.77 33.96
C THR A 64 18.81 13.50 33.49
N ASP A 65 18.67 13.68 32.18
CA ASP A 65 17.51 14.25 31.51
C ASP A 65 16.51 13.15 31.13
N ARG A 66 15.43 13.03 31.92
CA ARG A 66 14.38 12.02 31.71
C ARG A 66 13.72 12.13 30.35
N LYS A 67 13.66 13.33 29.75
CA LYS A 67 12.99 13.53 28.45
C LYS A 67 13.68 12.80 27.30
N LYS A 68 14.90 12.31 27.52
CA LYS A 68 15.66 11.51 26.57
C LYS A 68 15.46 9.99 26.73
N TYR A 69 14.60 9.58 27.66
CA TYR A 69 14.35 8.17 27.96
C TYR A 69 13.39 7.59 26.93
N ASN A 70 13.65 6.35 26.51
CA ASN A 70 12.75 5.59 25.67
C ASN A 70 11.85 4.70 26.53
N LEU A 71 10.69 5.23 26.90
CA LEU A 71 9.70 4.56 27.74
C LEU A 71 8.73 3.68 26.94
N LYS A 72 8.91 3.57 25.60
CA LYS A 72 8.06 2.76 24.72
C LYS A 72 7.96 1.31 25.18
N ILE A 73 9.05 0.76 25.71
CA ILE A 73 9.04 -0.61 26.22
C ILE A 73 8.02 -0.78 27.35
N LEU A 74 7.82 0.22 28.21
CA LEU A 74 6.82 0.14 29.29
C LEU A 74 5.40 0.14 28.70
N ASN A 75 5.14 0.97 27.69
CA ASN A 75 3.85 1.02 26.97
C ASN A 75 3.45 -0.32 26.38
N GLU A 76 4.42 -1.09 25.88
CA GLU A 76 4.21 -2.40 25.26
C GLU A 76 3.99 -3.53 26.26
N VAL A 77 4.38 -3.35 27.53
CA VAL A 77 4.29 -4.42 28.55
C VAL A 77 2.96 -4.38 29.30
N SER A 78 2.17 -3.33 29.11
CA SER A 78 0.80 -3.25 29.62
C SER A 78 0.06 -4.57 29.41
N ASP A 79 -0.28 -5.20 30.51
CA ASP A 79 -1.15 -6.37 30.59
C ASP A 79 -2.60 -5.94 30.63
N ASP A 80 -2.96 -4.79 30.03
CA ASP A 80 -4.37 -4.43 29.85
C ASP A 80 -5.02 -5.42 28.85
N GLU A 81 -5.22 -6.64 29.36
CA GLU A 81 -5.88 -7.78 28.78
C GLU A 81 -7.27 -7.37 28.32
N ARG A 82 -7.85 -6.29 28.88
CA ARG A 82 -9.19 -5.83 28.51
C ARG A 82 -9.27 -5.43 27.04
N ARG A 83 -8.19 -4.93 26.43
CA ARG A 83 -8.11 -4.69 24.98
C ARG A 83 -7.94 -5.98 24.18
N LYS A 84 -7.02 -6.87 24.60
CA LYS A 84 -6.74 -8.13 23.88
C LYS A 84 -7.86 -9.17 23.99
N LYS A 85 -8.66 -9.13 25.06
CA LYS A 85 -9.64 -10.16 25.40
C LYS A 85 -11.07 -9.82 25.00
N ASN A 86 -11.40 -8.54 24.79
CA ASN A 86 -12.78 -8.12 24.53
C ASN A 86 -13.11 -7.71 23.09
N GLY A 87 -12.12 -7.56 22.20
CA GLY A 87 -12.38 -7.35 20.76
C GLY A 87 -13.36 -6.19 20.46
N VAL A 88 -13.41 -5.17 21.32
CA VAL A 88 -14.41 -4.10 21.23
C VAL A 88 -14.15 -3.32 19.95
N ALA A 89 -15.07 -3.43 18.99
CA ALA A 89 -15.00 -2.68 17.74
C ALA A 89 -14.95 -1.18 18.03
N SER A 90 -14.27 -0.41 17.17
CA SER A 90 -13.95 1.00 17.41
C SER A 90 -15.19 1.86 17.73
N GLU A 91 -16.32 1.54 17.11
CA GLU A 91 -17.61 2.18 17.27
C GLU A 91 -18.22 1.99 18.66
N HIS A 92 -17.77 1.00 19.43
CA HIS A 92 -18.27 0.69 20.78
C HIS A 92 -17.31 1.14 21.89
N LEU A 93 -16.12 1.63 21.53
CA LEU A 93 -15.08 1.97 22.50
C LEU A 93 -15.51 3.09 23.46
N THR A 94 -16.21 4.13 22.98
CA THR A 94 -16.70 5.23 23.82
C THR A 94 -17.68 4.74 24.89
N THR A 95 -18.62 3.87 24.52
CA THR A 95 -19.60 3.29 25.45
C THR A 95 -18.91 2.42 26.49
N ALA A 96 -18.02 1.52 26.06
CA ALA A 96 -17.29 0.63 26.95
C ALA A 96 -16.41 1.41 27.96
N VAL A 97 -15.75 2.48 27.51
CA VAL A 97 -14.95 3.35 28.40
C VAL A 97 -15.84 4.08 29.40
N THR A 98 -17.03 4.52 28.98
CA THR A 98 -17.96 5.24 29.87
C THR A 98 -18.53 4.32 30.95
N GLU A 99 -18.94 3.10 30.58
CA GLU A 99 -19.43 2.09 31.51
C GLU A 99 -18.35 1.68 32.52
N TRP A 100 -17.13 1.42 32.03
CA TRP A 100 -15.99 1.13 32.88
C TRP A 100 -15.66 2.27 33.82
N ALA A 101 -15.68 3.52 33.33
CA ALA A 101 -15.38 4.69 34.14
C ALA A 101 -16.41 4.88 35.26
N SER A 102 -17.67 4.51 35.01
CA SER A 102 -18.73 4.52 36.01
C SER A 102 -18.53 3.44 37.08
N ASP A 103 -18.18 2.21 36.71
CA ASP A 103 -17.85 1.16 37.69
C ASP A 103 -16.60 1.53 38.51
N ALA A 104 -15.59 2.09 37.85
CA ALA A 104 -14.37 2.53 38.50
C ALA A 104 -14.65 3.66 39.51
N SER A 105 -15.39 4.70 39.13
CA SER A 105 -15.73 5.83 40.00
C SER A 105 -16.51 5.36 41.24
N GLU A 106 -17.52 4.51 41.06
CA GLU A 106 -18.29 3.93 42.18
C GLU A 106 -17.38 3.14 43.14
N ARG A 107 -16.50 2.29 42.61
CA ARG A 107 -15.56 1.50 43.44
C ARG A 107 -14.58 2.36 44.20
N PHE A 108 -14.06 3.41 43.57
CA PHE A 108 -13.15 4.36 44.24
C PHE A 108 -13.84 5.08 45.39
N ASN A 109 -15.09 5.49 45.22
CA ASN A 109 -15.85 6.20 46.25
C ASN A 109 -16.33 5.29 47.40
N ARG A 110 -16.55 3.99 47.15
CA ARG A 110 -17.08 3.04 48.15
C ARG A 110 -16.10 2.71 49.27
N ILE A 111 -14.79 2.67 49.00
CA ILE A 111 -13.79 2.21 49.96
C ILE A 111 -13.22 3.43 50.69
N LYS A 112 -13.72 3.76 51.90
CA LYS A 112 -13.36 5.01 52.63
C LYS A 112 -11.86 5.31 52.74
N PRO A 113 -10.98 4.37 53.17
CA PRO A 113 -9.54 4.64 53.22
C PRO A 113 -8.95 4.95 51.85
N LEU A 114 -9.48 4.30 50.82
CA LEU A 114 -9.03 4.40 49.45
C LEU A 114 -9.45 5.71 48.79
N LYS A 115 -10.69 6.13 49.05
CA LYS A 115 -11.22 7.43 48.60
C LYS A 115 -10.27 8.55 49.04
N LYS A 116 -9.87 8.56 50.31
CA LYS A 116 -8.94 9.56 50.84
C LYS A 116 -7.57 9.52 50.16
N GLN A 117 -6.98 8.34 50.00
CA GLN A 117 -5.66 8.19 49.37
C GLN A 117 -5.66 8.64 47.90
N ILE A 118 -6.72 8.29 47.15
CA ILE A 118 -6.88 8.70 45.76
C ILE A 118 -7.19 10.20 45.65
N GLN A 119 -8.04 10.74 46.53
CA GLN A 119 -8.32 12.17 46.54
C GLN A 119 -7.05 12.98 46.79
N ASN A 120 -6.23 12.58 47.78
CA ASN A 120 -4.94 13.20 48.04
C ASN A 120 -4.02 13.12 46.81
N PHE A 121 -3.87 11.93 46.25
CA PHE A 121 -3.07 11.71 45.04
C PHE A 121 -3.55 12.57 43.86
N LEU A 122 -4.86 12.65 43.62
CA LEU A 122 -5.44 13.37 42.49
C LEU A 122 -5.63 14.87 42.76
N GLY A 123 -5.35 15.35 43.98
CA GLY A 123 -5.58 16.74 44.38
C GLY A 123 -7.07 17.12 44.42
N LEU A 124 -7.94 16.15 44.71
CA LEU A 124 -9.38 16.36 44.85
C LEU A 124 -9.70 16.82 46.28
N ASP A 125 -10.75 17.64 46.43
CA ASP A 125 -11.29 18.00 47.74
C ASP A 125 -11.71 16.72 48.49
N GLU A 126 -11.32 16.58 49.76
CA GLU A 126 -11.69 15.43 50.62
C GLU A 126 -13.21 15.20 50.64
N ALA A 127 -14.02 16.26 50.45
CA ALA A 127 -15.47 16.16 50.38
C ALA A 127 -16.02 15.68 49.02
N SER A 128 -15.24 15.78 47.94
CA SER A 128 -15.70 15.52 46.56
C SER A 128 -15.63 14.03 46.19
N ASP A 129 -16.69 13.51 45.54
CA ASP A 129 -16.64 12.18 44.94
C ASP A 129 -15.81 12.20 43.65
N PHE A 130 -15.08 11.12 43.40
CA PHE A 130 -14.38 10.93 42.14
C PHE A 130 -15.41 10.60 41.06
N THR A 131 -15.60 11.47 40.08
CA THR A 131 -16.70 11.33 39.10
C THR A 131 -16.32 10.47 37.91
N THR A 132 -17.31 9.94 37.21
CA THR A 132 -17.12 9.20 35.96
C THR A 132 -16.37 10.03 34.91
N GLU A 133 -16.69 11.32 34.78
CA GLU A 133 -16.03 12.24 33.85
C GLU A 133 -14.55 12.45 34.20
N GLN A 134 -14.21 12.50 35.48
CA GLN A 134 -12.82 12.58 35.93
C GLN A 134 -12.07 11.30 35.60
N VAL A 135 -12.67 10.12 35.83
CA VAL A 135 -12.08 8.84 35.43
C VAL A 135 -11.84 8.78 33.92
N ILE A 136 -12.82 9.20 33.10
CA ILE A 136 -12.68 9.29 31.64
C ILE A 136 -11.55 10.27 31.26
N THR A 137 -11.43 11.40 31.97
CA THR A 137 -10.38 12.38 31.73
C THR A 137 -9.00 11.79 31.98
N TYR A 138 -8.82 11.10 33.10
CA TYR A 138 -7.57 10.39 33.38
C TYR A 138 -7.33 9.24 32.42
N TYR A 139 -8.37 8.53 31.99
CA TYR A 139 -8.25 7.48 30.99
C TYR A 139 -7.71 8.06 29.69
N LYS A 140 -8.31 9.12 29.16
CA LYS A 140 -7.83 9.81 27.97
C LYS A 140 -6.42 10.40 28.12
N LYS A 141 -6.04 10.78 29.35
CA LYS A 141 -4.70 11.28 29.65
C LYS A 141 -3.64 10.17 29.54
N TYR A 142 -3.90 9.03 30.15
CA TYR A 142 -2.94 7.92 30.27
C TYR A 142 -3.12 6.82 29.21
N PHE A 143 -4.13 6.92 28.35
CA PHE A 143 -4.40 5.98 27.28
C PHE A 143 -4.59 6.69 25.95
N ASP A 144 -3.91 6.18 24.93
CA ASP A 144 -4.21 6.50 23.54
C ASP A 144 -5.42 5.67 23.09
N VAL A 145 -6.53 6.36 22.86
CA VAL A 145 -7.77 5.75 22.38
C VAL A 145 -7.59 5.22 20.95
N VAL A 146 -6.81 5.92 20.11
CA VAL A 146 -6.64 5.64 18.68
C VAL A 146 -5.65 4.50 18.48
N ASN A 147 -4.44 4.64 19.04
CA ASN A 147 -3.36 3.67 18.83
C ASN A 147 -3.41 2.48 19.77
N GLN A 148 -4.46 2.42 20.58
CA GLN A 148 -4.65 1.40 21.57
C GLN A 148 -3.49 1.20 22.56
N GLY A 149 -2.67 2.24 22.78
CA GLY A 149 -1.53 2.21 23.69
C GLY A 149 -1.84 2.76 25.09
N THR A 150 -1.17 2.21 26.10
CA THR A 150 -0.99 2.86 27.41
C THR A 150 0.14 3.87 27.29
N LYS A 151 0.02 5.02 27.96
CA LYS A 151 1.05 6.08 28.03
C LYS A 151 1.68 6.06 29.42
N TYR A 152 2.46 5.03 29.74
CA TYR A 152 3.11 4.93 31.04
C TYR A 152 4.09 6.08 31.28
N GLU A 153 4.72 6.61 30.22
CA GLU A 153 5.56 7.79 30.39
C GLU A 153 4.80 8.96 31.00
N VAL A 154 3.59 9.24 30.52
CA VAL A 154 2.79 10.37 31.00
C VAL A 154 2.44 10.17 32.47
N PHE A 155 2.07 8.94 32.85
CA PHE A 155 1.77 8.62 34.24
C PHE A 155 2.99 8.75 35.14
N ALA A 156 4.12 8.12 34.80
CA ALA A 156 5.33 8.21 35.61
C ALA A 156 5.83 9.66 35.71
N ASP A 157 5.74 10.42 34.62
CA ASP A 157 6.13 11.82 34.56
C ASP A 157 5.30 12.67 35.52
N ASP A 158 3.97 12.52 35.52
CA ASP A 158 3.07 13.19 36.45
C ASP A 158 3.40 12.85 37.91
N ILE A 159 3.66 11.57 38.23
CA ILE A 159 4.03 11.17 39.59
C ILE A 159 5.32 11.86 40.00
N ILE A 160 6.37 11.73 39.19
CA ILE A 160 7.68 12.26 39.52
C ILE A 160 7.63 13.79 39.66
N GLU A 161 6.96 14.49 38.74
CA GLU A 161 6.85 15.96 38.78
C GLU A 161 6.03 16.45 39.98
N ARG A 162 4.96 15.74 40.34
CA ARG A 162 4.14 16.08 41.51
C ARG A 162 4.95 16.08 42.81
N TYR A 163 5.88 15.15 42.95
CA TYR A 163 6.69 15.01 44.16
C TYR A 163 8.10 15.61 44.03
N ALA A 164 8.53 16.06 42.84
CA ALA A 164 9.79 16.76 42.64
C ALA A 164 9.60 18.29 42.74
N SER A 165 9.57 18.83 43.96
CA SER A 165 9.47 20.28 44.18
C SER A 165 10.86 20.92 44.34
N SER A 166 11.12 22.03 43.65
CA SER A 166 12.35 22.82 43.79
C SER A 166 13.66 22.03 43.58
N GLY A 167 13.63 20.99 42.75
CA GLY A 167 14.80 20.15 42.45
C GLY A 167 15.07 19.02 43.46
N ASN A 168 14.29 18.93 44.55
CA ASN A 168 14.34 17.84 45.51
C ASN A 168 13.06 17.00 45.46
N PHE A 169 13.19 15.69 45.69
CA PHE A 169 12.04 14.80 45.74
C PHE A 169 11.47 14.76 47.17
N ASP A 170 10.18 15.04 47.33
CA ASP A 170 9.45 14.95 48.60
C ASP A 170 9.03 13.48 48.85
N PHE A 171 9.95 12.72 49.42
CA PHE A 171 9.74 11.33 49.78
C PHE A 171 8.61 11.14 50.81
N GLU A 172 8.42 12.09 51.72
CA GLU A 172 7.35 11.99 52.73
C GLU A 172 5.98 12.09 52.07
N ALA A 173 5.81 13.04 51.15
CA ALA A 173 4.57 13.18 50.39
C ALA A 173 4.32 11.98 49.47
N TYR A 174 5.34 11.49 48.75
CA TYR A 174 5.21 10.31 47.92
C TYR A 174 4.81 9.07 48.74
N ASN A 175 5.46 8.85 49.88
CA ASN A 175 5.17 7.71 50.76
C ASN A 175 3.76 7.78 51.35
N ARG A 176 3.24 8.97 51.62
CA ARG A 176 1.86 9.16 52.09
C ARG A 176 0.83 8.75 51.02
N ASP A 177 1.18 8.91 49.74
CA ASP A 177 0.26 8.74 48.62
C ASP A 177 0.48 7.42 47.85
N ILE A 178 1.57 6.69 48.11
CA ILE A 178 2.00 5.51 47.34
C ILE A 178 0.92 4.43 47.19
N ASP A 179 0.12 4.18 48.22
CA ASP A 179 -0.97 3.21 48.16
C ASP A 179 -2.09 3.67 47.22
N GLY A 180 -2.38 4.97 47.21
CA GLY A 180 -3.33 5.59 46.28
C GLY A 180 -2.83 5.51 44.84
N ILE A 181 -1.55 5.81 44.63
CA ILE A 181 -0.88 5.69 43.33
C ILE A 181 -0.96 4.23 42.84
N ARG A 182 -0.58 3.26 43.67
CA ARG A 182 -0.61 1.82 43.35
C ARG A 182 -1.99 1.32 42.99
N LEU A 183 -3.02 1.72 43.75
CA LEU A 183 -4.36 1.28 43.39
C LEU A 183 -4.79 1.92 42.06
N PHE A 184 -4.51 3.20 41.89
CA PHE A 184 -4.83 3.90 40.65
C PHE A 184 -4.16 3.21 39.46
N SER A 185 -2.85 2.94 39.53
CA SER A 185 -2.12 2.22 38.48
C SER A 185 -2.67 0.82 38.26
N ARG A 186 -2.94 0.01 39.29
CA ARG A 186 -3.53 -1.34 39.10
C ARG A 186 -4.86 -1.31 38.35
N LYS A 187 -5.69 -0.30 38.62
CA LYS A 187 -7.00 -0.17 37.99
C LYS A 187 -6.92 0.23 36.53
N PHE A 188 -5.95 1.07 36.20
CA PHE A 188 -5.75 1.58 34.86
C PHE A 188 -4.93 0.59 34.02
N PHE A 189 -3.84 0.08 34.58
CA PHE A 189 -2.78 -0.59 33.84
C PHE A 189 -2.73 -2.11 33.98
N GLY A 190 -3.45 -2.69 34.95
CA GLY A 190 -3.32 -4.10 35.32
C GLY A 190 -2.36 -4.31 36.49
N GLU A 191 -2.33 -5.52 37.04
CA GLU A 191 -1.46 -5.83 38.18
C GLU A 191 0.02 -5.84 37.76
N GLU A 192 0.30 -6.37 36.57
CA GLU A 192 1.66 -6.46 36.06
C GLU A 192 2.18 -5.07 35.64
N GLY A 193 1.33 -4.30 34.95
CA GLY A 193 1.60 -2.91 34.57
C GLY A 193 1.90 -2.01 35.77
N ASP A 194 1.14 -2.18 36.87
CA ASP A 194 1.43 -1.52 38.15
C ASP A 194 2.82 -1.91 38.68
N GLU A 195 3.14 -3.19 38.78
CA GLU A 195 4.40 -3.61 39.35
C GLU A 195 5.59 -2.99 38.60
N ILE A 196 5.58 -3.08 37.27
CA ILE A 196 6.67 -2.55 36.42
C ILE A 196 6.80 -1.04 36.55
N ILE A 197 5.69 -0.30 36.51
CA ILE A 197 5.76 1.17 36.60
C ILE A 197 6.20 1.65 37.98
N GLN A 198 5.79 0.96 39.05
CA GLN A 198 6.22 1.28 40.40
C GLN A 198 7.71 1.03 40.60
N LYS A 199 8.26 -0.05 40.03
CA LYS A 199 9.70 -0.31 40.03
C LYS A 199 10.46 0.80 39.29
N TYR A 200 9.99 1.21 38.12
CA TYR A 200 10.59 2.33 37.38
C TYR A 200 10.59 3.63 38.19
N ILE A 201 9.43 4.05 38.69
CA ILE A 201 9.27 5.29 39.47
C ILE A 201 10.17 5.27 40.71
N THR A 202 10.13 4.17 41.48
CA THR A 202 10.96 3.97 42.68
C THR A 202 12.45 4.13 42.36
N HIS A 203 12.94 3.43 41.33
CA HIS A 203 14.36 3.45 41.01
C HIS A 203 14.82 4.80 40.49
N TRP A 204 13.98 5.49 39.72
CA TRP A 204 14.27 6.85 39.29
C TRP A 204 14.35 7.84 40.45
N ILE A 205 13.41 7.74 41.40
CA ILE A 205 13.40 8.56 42.62
C ILE A 205 14.68 8.32 43.44
N ASN A 206 15.04 7.05 43.65
CA ASN A 206 16.25 6.69 44.40
C ASN A 206 17.52 7.22 43.71
N PHE A 207 17.60 7.12 42.38
CA PHE A 207 18.69 7.70 41.61
C PHE A 207 18.76 9.23 41.75
N LYS A 208 17.62 9.93 41.71
CA LYS A 208 17.58 11.39 41.87
C LYS A 208 17.95 11.86 43.28
N GLY A 209 17.60 11.08 44.31
CA GLY A 209 17.93 11.40 45.69
C GLY A 209 19.43 11.27 46.00
N ASP A 210 20.06 10.18 45.55
CA ASP A 210 21.49 9.94 45.73
C ASP A 210 22.04 9.05 44.60
N PRO A 211 22.52 9.65 43.48
CA PRO A 211 23.00 8.90 42.31
C PRO A 211 24.11 7.91 42.64
N LYS A 212 25.07 8.31 43.50
CA LYS A 212 26.22 7.50 43.88
C LYS A 212 25.80 6.26 44.66
N LYS A 213 24.96 6.46 45.68
CA LYS A 213 24.42 5.37 46.48
C LYS A 213 23.57 4.45 45.61
N TYR A 214 22.71 5.00 44.76
CA TYR A 214 21.90 4.20 43.84
C TYR A 214 22.75 3.30 42.96
N VAL A 215 23.76 3.85 42.28
CA VAL A 215 24.65 3.08 41.40
C VAL A 215 25.39 1.99 42.18
N THR A 216 25.83 2.30 43.40
CA THR A 216 26.51 1.32 44.28
C THR A 216 25.60 0.15 44.63
N GLU A 217 24.37 0.42 45.07
CA GLU A 217 23.41 -0.63 45.46
C GLU A 217 22.86 -1.38 44.24
N ALA A 218 22.53 -0.68 43.15
CA ALA A 218 22.07 -1.30 41.91
C ALA A 218 23.11 -2.27 41.34
N ASN A 219 24.41 -1.95 41.39
CA ASN A 219 25.47 -2.86 40.94
C ASN A 219 25.61 -4.12 41.79
N LYS A 220 25.25 -4.09 43.08
CA LYS A 220 25.22 -5.30 43.92
C LYS A 220 24.10 -6.24 43.49
N GLU A 221 22.96 -5.68 43.08
CA GLU A 221 21.74 -6.44 42.82
C GLU A 221 21.46 -6.70 41.32
N ILE A 222 22.15 -6.05 40.38
CA ILE A 222 21.83 -6.15 38.95
C ILE A 222 21.98 -7.57 38.39
N ASN A 223 22.83 -8.39 39.01
CA ASN A 223 23.07 -9.79 38.64
C ASN A 223 22.31 -10.81 39.53
N THR A 224 21.59 -10.36 40.56
CA THR A 224 20.83 -11.22 41.50
C THR A 224 19.35 -11.29 41.14
N VAL A 225 19.05 -11.71 39.90
CA VAL A 225 17.65 -11.84 39.43
C VAL A 225 16.89 -12.87 40.27
N GLN A 226 15.98 -12.38 41.11
CA GLN A 226 15.07 -13.22 41.89
C GLN A 226 14.09 -13.94 40.96
N ASP A 227 13.70 -15.17 41.32
CA ASP A 227 12.80 -15.99 40.49
C ASP A 227 11.45 -15.29 40.23
N ILE A 228 10.95 -14.52 41.20
CA ILE A 228 9.72 -13.73 41.07
C ILE A 228 9.80 -12.65 39.96
N HIS A 229 11.01 -12.21 39.59
CA HIS A 229 11.22 -11.18 38.57
C HIS A 229 11.48 -11.74 37.17
N LYS A 230 11.79 -13.04 37.04
CA LYS A 230 12.11 -13.64 35.74
C LYS A 230 10.98 -13.51 34.72
N PRO A 231 9.69 -13.77 35.05
CA PRO A 231 8.60 -13.65 34.07
C PRO A 231 8.48 -12.22 33.51
N HIS A 232 8.63 -11.21 34.37
CA HIS A 232 8.59 -9.81 33.97
C HIS A 232 9.75 -9.47 33.01
N LEU A 233 10.96 -9.93 33.32
CA LEU A 233 12.14 -9.74 32.47
C LEU A 233 12.01 -10.44 31.11
N GLU A 234 11.49 -11.66 31.06
CA GLU A 234 11.23 -12.39 29.80
C GLU A 234 10.30 -11.60 28.87
N LYS A 235 9.20 -11.10 29.43
CA LYS A 235 8.21 -10.33 28.68
C LYS A 235 8.79 -9.01 28.19
N LEU A 236 9.46 -8.27 29.08
CA LEU A 236 10.17 -7.02 28.74
C LEU A 236 11.21 -7.26 27.64
N PHE A 237 12.02 -8.31 27.75
CA PHE A 237 13.06 -8.64 26.79
C PHE A 237 12.48 -8.96 25.41
N LYS A 238 11.43 -9.79 25.35
CA LYS A 238 10.71 -10.08 24.11
C LYS A 238 10.19 -8.80 23.44
N LYS A 239 9.56 -7.91 24.23
CA LYS A 239 9.09 -6.61 23.72
C LYS A 239 10.23 -5.73 23.23
N ALA A 240 11.36 -5.75 23.90
CA ALA A 240 12.54 -5.00 23.45
C ALA A 240 13.05 -5.49 22.08
N GLN A 241 13.05 -6.81 21.85
CA GLN A 241 13.41 -7.40 20.55
C GLN A 241 12.43 -7.01 19.44
N GLU A 242 11.13 -7.02 19.72
CA GLU A 242 10.09 -6.56 18.80
C GLU A 242 10.33 -5.09 18.39
N ILE A 243 10.57 -4.21 19.37
CA ILE A 243 10.85 -2.78 19.12
C ILE A 243 12.14 -2.59 18.30
N GLN A 244 13.21 -3.34 18.58
CA GLN A 244 14.45 -3.26 17.79
C GLN A 244 14.23 -3.66 16.34
N THR A 245 13.44 -4.71 16.11
CA THR A 245 13.11 -5.19 14.76
C THR A 245 12.32 -4.12 14.00
N THR A 246 11.28 -3.55 14.62
CA THR A 246 10.48 -2.48 14.02
C THR A 246 11.28 -1.19 13.81
N LYS A 247 12.20 -0.83 14.71
CA LYS A 247 13.06 0.36 14.55
C LYS A 247 13.98 0.20 13.36
N LYS A 248 14.60 -0.97 13.17
CA LYS A 248 15.38 -1.28 11.97
C LYS A 248 14.51 -1.16 10.71
N ASP A 249 13.30 -1.69 10.79
CA ASP A 249 12.33 -1.63 9.70
C ASP A 249 11.84 -0.21 9.37
N ASN A 250 11.78 0.69 10.36
CA ASN A 250 11.25 2.06 10.23
C ASN A 250 12.32 3.10 9.90
N LEU A 251 13.58 2.92 10.33
CA LEU A 251 14.68 3.77 9.90
C LEU A 251 14.89 3.71 8.38
N GLU A 252 14.49 2.60 7.76
CA GLU A 252 14.43 2.44 6.30
C GLU A 252 13.21 3.13 5.65
N LEU A 253 12.15 3.47 6.43
CA LEU A 253 10.94 4.16 5.97
C LEU A 253 11.01 5.69 6.17
N GLU A 254 11.79 6.18 7.14
CA GLU A 254 11.96 7.62 7.37
C GLU A 254 12.77 8.32 6.27
N SER A 255 13.48 7.56 5.42
CA SER A 255 14.12 8.07 4.20
C SER A 255 13.14 8.39 3.06
N ILE A 256 11.87 7.97 3.17
CA ILE A 256 10.85 8.21 2.15
C ILE A 256 10.23 9.61 2.34
N PRO A 257 10.16 10.45 1.30
CA PRO A 257 9.54 11.78 1.36
C PRO A 257 8.10 11.77 1.90
N GLU A 258 7.79 12.70 2.82
CA GLU A 258 6.51 12.74 3.56
C GLU A 258 5.28 12.92 2.68
N ASN A 259 5.42 13.59 1.53
CA ASN A 259 4.35 13.74 0.54
C ASN A 259 3.89 12.41 -0.07
N ILE A 260 4.77 11.40 -0.13
CA ILE A 260 4.44 10.06 -0.62
C ILE A 260 3.76 9.23 0.48
N LYS A 261 4.17 9.40 1.74
CA LYS A 261 3.50 8.75 2.88
C LYS A 261 2.03 9.17 3.00
N GLN A 262 1.68 10.36 2.55
CA GLN A 262 0.30 10.85 2.51
C GLN A 262 -0.53 10.28 1.37
N GLU A 263 0.06 9.98 0.20
CA GLU A 263 -0.68 9.40 -0.94
C GLU A 263 -1.05 7.92 -0.74
N LEU A 264 -0.35 7.19 0.14
CA LEU A 264 -0.50 5.74 0.30
C LEU A 264 -1.22 5.29 1.59
N LYS A 265 -1.58 6.21 2.49
CA LYS A 265 -2.09 5.83 3.82
C LYS A 265 -3.50 5.24 3.83
N ASP A 266 -4.28 5.35 2.76
CA ASP A 266 -5.72 5.02 2.82
C ASP A 266 -6.26 4.19 1.63
N VAL A 267 -5.40 3.65 0.76
CA VAL A 267 -5.87 2.85 -0.40
C VAL A 267 -5.66 1.36 -0.11
N PRO A 268 -6.73 0.57 0.09
CA PRO A 268 -6.64 -0.89 0.15
C PRO A 268 -5.98 -1.43 -1.12
N PHE A 269 -5.11 -2.44 -0.99
CA PHE A 269 -4.38 -3.01 -2.13
C PHE A 269 -5.33 -3.44 -3.28
N GLY A 270 -6.50 -3.98 -2.93
CA GLY A 270 -7.54 -4.39 -3.89
C GLY A 270 -8.16 -3.25 -4.72
N GLU A 271 -7.90 -1.99 -4.39
CA GLU A 271 -8.38 -0.82 -5.15
C GLU A 271 -7.35 -0.30 -6.15
N ILE A 272 -6.11 -0.78 -6.10
CA ILE A 272 -5.06 -0.37 -7.04
C ILE A 272 -5.33 -0.99 -8.40
N LYS A 273 -5.66 -0.16 -9.38
CA LYS A 273 -5.93 -0.58 -10.76
C LYS A 273 -4.64 -0.73 -11.54
N ALA A 274 -4.57 -1.77 -12.38
CA ALA A 274 -3.47 -1.98 -13.31
C ALA A 274 -3.30 -0.80 -14.28
N ILE A 275 -2.04 -0.43 -14.57
CA ILE A 275 -1.72 0.56 -15.61
C ILE A 275 -1.32 -0.18 -16.89
N GLU A 276 -2.30 -0.49 -17.73
CA GLU A 276 -2.14 -1.33 -18.95
C GLU A 276 -1.16 -0.77 -20.01
N LYS A 277 -0.82 0.52 -19.93
CA LYS A 277 0.04 1.19 -20.92
C LYS A 277 1.54 1.01 -20.65
N SER A 278 1.93 0.45 -19.52
CA SER A 278 3.31 0.50 -19.02
C SER A 278 4.33 -0.33 -19.83
N ARG A 279 3.91 -1.47 -20.39
CA ARG A 279 4.84 -2.45 -20.98
C ARG A 279 5.56 -1.92 -22.22
N ASN A 280 6.89 -2.04 -22.23
CA ASN A 280 7.78 -1.76 -23.36
C ASN A 280 7.74 -0.30 -23.87
N LEU A 281 7.15 0.63 -23.10
CA LEU A 281 7.28 2.05 -23.40
C LEU A 281 8.64 2.56 -22.94
N MET A 282 9.35 3.25 -23.83
CA MET A 282 10.58 3.93 -23.46
C MET A 282 10.22 5.18 -22.63
N ILE A 283 10.57 5.16 -21.35
CA ILE A 283 10.46 6.33 -20.49
C ILE A 283 11.53 7.34 -20.94
N THR A 284 11.08 8.52 -21.34
CA THR A 284 11.91 9.63 -21.84
C THR A 284 12.09 10.73 -20.80
N LYS A 285 11.20 10.81 -19.80
CA LYS A 285 11.26 11.79 -18.71
C LYS A 285 10.90 11.14 -17.38
N ARG A 286 11.53 11.58 -16.28
CA ARG A 286 11.22 11.09 -14.92
C ARG A 286 9.73 11.22 -14.59
N SER A 287 9.09 12.31 -15.02
CA SER A 287 7.68 12.57 -14.75
C SER A 287 6.73 11.53 -15.33
N GLN A 288 7.12 10.84 -16.41
CA GLN A 288 6.30 9.79 -17.03
C GLN A 288 6.19 8.53 -16.16
N ILE A 289 7.11 8.32 -15.20
CA ILE A 289 7.10 7.15 -14.31
C ILE A 289 5.76 7.09 -13.54
N ARG A 290 5.28 8.22 -13.02
CA ARG A 290 4.01 8.29 -12.28
C ARG A 290 2.78 7.99 -13.12
N GLU A 291 2.87 8.15 -14.44
CA GLU A 291 1.78 7.84 -15.38
C GLU A 291 1.80 6.37 -15.84
N LEU A 292 2.97 5.73 -15.73
CA LEU A 292 3.25 4.41 -16.29
C LEU A 292 3.45 3.32 -15.23
N VAL A 293 3.68 3.67 -13.97
CA VAL A 293 4.00 2.73 -12.89
C VAL A 293 2.94 2.84 -11.80
N GLU A 294 2.49 1.69 -11.28
CA GLU A 294 1.54 1.66 -10.17
C GLU A 294 2.07 2.45 -8.96
N PRO A 295 1.22 3.21 -8.24
CA PRO A 295 1.66 4.18 -7.22
C PRO A 295 2.66 3.62 -6.19
N LEU A 296 2.47 2.36 -5.81
CA LEU A 296 3.30 1.70 -4.80
C LEU A 296 4.70 1.30 -5.29
N LEU A 297 4.93 1.23 -6.62
CA LEU A 297 6.23 0.94 -7.24
C LEU A 297 6.91 2.19 -7.82
N VAL A 298 6.24 3.35 -7.79
CA VAL A 298 6.73 4.61 -8.37
C VAL A 298 8.08 4.99 -7.78
N PHE A 299 8.25 4.88 -6.46
CA PHE A 299 9.50 5.29 -5.81
C PHE A 299 10.67 4.41 -6.26
N ALA A 300 10.53 3.08 -6.21
CA ALA A 300 11.54 2.17 -6.74
C ALA A 300 11.87 2.45 -8.22
N ALA A 301 10.87 2.72 -9.06
CA ALA A 301 11.09 3.06 -10.48
C ALA A 301 11.80 4.41 -10.68
N GLU A 302 11.42 5.45 -9.91
CA GLU A 302 12.11 6.74 -9.88
C GLU A 302 13.55 6.57 -9.39
N ARG A 303 13.77 5.72 -8.38
CA ARG A 303 15.11 5.40 -7.86
C ARG A 303 15.98 4.72 -8.92
N PHE A 304 15.45 3.72 -9.63
CA PHE A 304 16.17 3.12 -10.76
C PHE A 304 16.51 4.14 -11.84
N TRP A 305 15.56 5.02 -12.18
CA TRP A 305 15.79 6.11 -13.13
C TRP A 305 16.94 7.03 -12.69
N ASP A 306 16.94 7.44 -11.42
CA ASP A 306 17.97 8.29 -10.84
C ASP A 306 19.34 7.58 -10.79
N LEU A 307 19.36 6.25 -10.63
CA LEU A 307 20.55 5.41 -10.71
C LEU A 307 20.97 5.04 -12.15
N ASN A 308 20.23 5.53 -13.16
CA ASN A 308 20.37 5.21 -14.58
C ASN A 308 20.20 3.72 -14.93
N ILE A 309 19.36 3.02 -14.16
CA ILE A 309 18.97 1.63 -14.40
C ILE A 309 17.64 1.63 -15.15
N ARG A 310 17.55 0.85 -16.23
CA ARG A 310 16.36 0.82 -17.07
C ARG A 310 15.33 -0.19 -16.57
N THR A 311 14.21 0.34 -16.09
CA THR A 311 12.99 -0.44 -15.85
C THR A 311 12.25 -0.67 -17.17
N LEU A 312 11.89 -1.92 -17.46
CA LEU A 312 11.18 -2.33 -18.67
C LEU A 312 9.69 -2.57 -18.43
N SER A 313 9.34 -3.04 -17.24
CA SER A 313 7.96 -3.31 -16.85
C SER A 313 7.83 -3.41 -15.34
N THR A 314 6.68 -3.02 -14.82
CA THR A 314 6.29 -3.15 -13.41
C THR A 314 4.86 -3.67 -13.34
N SER A 315 4.54 -4.41 -12.27
CA SER A 315 3.16 -4.73 -11.91
C SER A 315 3.05 -4.94 -10.41
N ALA A 316 2.16 -4.19 -9.77
CA ALA A 316 1.67 -4.52 -8.44
C ALA A 316 0.30 -3.85 -8.25
N ASN A 317 -0.74 -4.58 -8.60
CA ASN A 317 -2.12 -4.10 -8.58
C ASN A 317 -3.07 -5.21 -8.12
N ALA A 318 -4.37 -4.91 -8.02
CA ALA A 318 -5.38 -5.84 -7.52
C ALA A 318 -5.44 -7.19 -8.27
N LYS A 319 -5.01 -7.24 -9.55
CA LYS A 319 -4.95 -8.49 -10.32
C LYS A 319 -3.82 -9.42 -9.87
N ASP A 320 -2.85 -8.90 -9.14
CA ASP A 320 -1.69 -9.65 -8.66
C ASP A 320 -1.94 -10.31 -7.29
N ILE A 321 -3.12 -10.12 -6.68
CA ILE A 321 -3.49 -10.78 -5.41
C ILE A 321 -3.57 -12.30 -5.62
N GLY A 322 -2.81 -13.05 -4.82
CA GLY A 322 -2.64 -14.50 -4.98
C GLY A 322 -1.62 -14.88 -6.05
N HIS A 323 -0.97 -13.88 -6.66
CA HIS A 323 0.10 -14.02 -7.63
C HIS A 323 1.34 -13.24 -7.14
N THR A 324 2.22 -12.88 -8.08
CA THR A 324 3.46 -12.15 -7.81
C THR A 324 3.45 -10.87 -8.61
N GLY A 325 3.54 -9.74 -7.92
CA GLY A 325 3.93 -8.47 -8.52
C GLY A 325 5.39 -8.57 -8.96
N TYR A 326 5.86 -7.60 -9.75
CA TYR A 326 7.22 -7.62 -10.24
C TYR A 326 7.75 -6.26 -10.66
N ILE A 327 9.08 -6.16 -10.71
CA ILE A 327 9.85 -5.15 -11.43
C ILE A 327 10.80 -5.88 -12.38
N ILE A 328 10.78 -5.52 -13.67
CA ILE A 328 11.66 -6.09 -14.70
C ILE A 328 12.69 -5.03 -15.10
N ILE A 329 13.97 -5.37 -14.98
CA ILE A 329 15.12 -4.53 -15.30
C ILE A 329 15.85 -5.08 -16.53
N ASP A 330 16.28 -4.20 -17.42
CA ASP A 330 17.13 -4.54 -18.57
C ASP A 330 18.53 -4.96 -18.09
N TYR A 331 18.80 -6.27 -18.09
CA TYR A 331 20.07 -6.81 -17.55
C TYR A 331 21.29 -6.34 -18.34
N ASN A 332 21.14 -6.14 -19.65
CA ASN A 332 22.23 -5.65 -20.50
C ASN A 332 22.57 -4.19 -20.22
N SER A 333 21.64 -3.43 -19.63
CA SER A 333 21.87 -2.05 -19.24
C SER A 333 22.73 -1.90 -17.98
N LEU A 334 22.88 -2.97 -17.18
CA LEU A 334 23.54 -2.91 -15.87
C LEU A 334 25.08 -2.93 -15.98
N SER A 335 25.74 -2.18 -15.10
CA SER A 335 27.17 -2.32 -14.84
C SER A 335 27.50 -3.69 -14.23
N ASP A 336 28.75 -4.14 -14.29
CA ASP A 336 29.14 -5.45 -13.74
C ASP A 336 28.89 -5.57 -12.23
N GLU A 337 28.99 -4.46 -11.48
CA GLU A 337 28.63 -4.41 -10.06
C GLU A 337 27.12 -4.57 -9.87
N ASN A 338 26.31 -3.83 -10.64
CA ASN A 338 24.85 -3.92 -10.54
C ASN A 338 24.31 -5.25 -11.07
N LYS A 339 24.97 -5.92 -12.01
CA LYS A 339 24.60 -7.29 -12.43
C LYS A 339 24.68 -8.27 -11.26
N LYS A 340 25.76 -8.22 -10.47
CA LYS A 340 25.91 -9.07 -9.28
C LYS A 340 24.80 -8.81 -8.24
N ILE A 341 24.52 -7.53 -7.98
CA ILE A 341 23.44 -7.13 -7.06
C ILE A 341 22.08 -7.65 -7.57
N ALA A 342 21.84 -7.52 -8.87
CA ALA A 342 20.59 -7.95 -9.49
C ALA A 342 20.41 -9.47 -9.48
N GLU A 343 21.48 -10.24 -9.70
CA GLU A 343 21.47 -11.71 -9.63
C GLU A 343 21.33 -12.24 -8.20
N GLU A 344 21.85 -11.53 -7.20
CA GLU A 344 21.70 -11.90 -5.78
C GLU A 344 20.25 -11.73 -5.29
N HIS A 345 19.53 -10.76 -5.85
CA HIS A 345 18.22 -10.34 -5.34
C HIS A 345 17.06 -10.54 -6.30
N GLY A 346 17.31 -10.93 -7.55
CA GLY A 346 16.30 -11.15 -8.58
C GLY A 346 16.58 -12.40 -9.42
N GLU A 347 15.62 -12.75 -10.27
CA GLU A 347 15.72 -13.88 -11.19
C GLU A 347 16.22 -13.41 -12.55
N LEU A 348 17.38 -13.91 -13.00
CA LEU A 348 17.83 -13.71 -14.38
C LEU A 348 16.98 -14.58 -15.32
N ILE A 349 16.24 -13.91 -16.21
CA ILE A 349 15.48 -14.54 -17.29
C ILE A 349 16.28 -14.32 -18.59
N PRO A 350 16.98 -15.33 -19.13
CA PRO A 350 17.94 -15.12 -20.23
C PRO A 350 17.33 -14.68 -21.56
N ASN A 351 16.03 -14.90 -21.77
CA ASN A 351 15.36 -14.66 -23.04
C ASN A 351 13.93 -14.12 -22.83
N TYR A 352 13.82 -12.93 -22.25
CA TYR A 352 12.56 -12.20 -22.16
C TYR A 352 12.44 -11.27 -23.37
N ASP A 353 11.47 -11.53 -24.25
CA ASP A 353 11.28 -10.79 -25.51
C ASP A 353 12.57 -10.68 -26.37
N GLY A 354 13.46 -11.68 -26.31
CA GLY A 354 14.68 -11.75 -27.13
C GLY A 354 15.96 -11.27 -26.47
N PHE A 355 15.93 -10.86 -25.20
CA PHE A 355 17.12 -10.40 -24.47
C PHE A 355 17.03 -10.73 -22.96
N PRO A 356 18.16 -10.75 -22.24
CA PRO A 356 18.16 -11.06 -20.81
C PRO A 356 17.59 -9.92 -19.97
N VAL A 357 16.83 -10.28 -18.93
CA VAL A 357 16.28 -9.34 -17.95
C VAL A 357 16.42 -9.88 -16.53
N ILE A 358 16.37 -8.98 -15.54
CA ILE A 358 16.21 -9.35 -14.13
C ILE A 358 14.76 -9.12 -13.74
N LYS A 359 14.11 -10.15 -13.20
CA LYS A 359 12.79 -10.06 -12.61
C LYS A 359 12.90 -10.11 -11.09
N PHE A 360 12.58 -8.99 -10.44
CA PHE A 360 12.35 -8.96 -9.01
C PHE A 360 10.89 -9.28 -8.73
N SER A 361 10.62 -10.33 -7.96
CA SER A 361 9.26 -10.81 -7.70
C SER A 361 8.80 -10.37 -6.31
N LEU A 362 7.61 -9.79 -6.25
CA LEU A 362 6.96 -9.26 -5.04
C LEU A 362 5.77 -10.15 -4.68
N PRO A 363 5.85 -10.99 -3.63
CA PRO A 363 4.74 -11.86 -3.25
C PRO A 363 3.55 -11.03 -2.75
N ILE A 364 2.37 -11.22 -3.35
CA ILE A 364 1.16 -10.47 -2.99
C ILE A 364 0.08 -11.47 -2.56
N THR A 365 -0.23 -11.46 -1.27
CA THR A 365 -1.34 -12.20 -0.67
C THR A 365 -2.52 -11.26 -0.36
N PRO A 366 -3.73 -11.76 -0.08
CA PRO A 366 -4.85 -10.92 0.35
C PRO A 366 -4.57 -10.06 1.59
N GLU A 367 -3.64 -10.49 2.44
CA GLU A 367 -3.22 -9.81 3.68
C GLU A 367 -2.07 -8.82 3.46
N THR A 368 -1.50 -8.80 2.26
CA THR A 368 -0.36 -7.94 1.93
C THR A 368 -0.81 -6.49 1.84
N SER A 369 -0.19 -5.61 2.64
CA SER A 369 -0.46 -4.18 2.59
C SER A 369 0.30 -3.48 1.45
N THR A 370 -0.24 -2.36 0.97
CA THR A 370 0.41 -1.48 -0.01
C THR A 370 1.78 -1.00 0.48
N GLN A 371 1.88 -0.64 1.76
CA GLN A 371 3.14 -0.25 2.41
C GLN A 371 4.18 -1.37 2.42
N SER A 372 3.78 -2.63 2.59
CA SER A 372 4.71 -3.76 2.58
C SER A 372 5.34 -3.93 1.20
N ILE A 373 4.54 -3.85 0.13
CA ILE A 373 5.06 -4.00 -1.24
C ILE A 373 5.94 -2.81 -1.62
N GLN A 374 5.51 -1.59 -1.31
CA GLN A 374 6.35 -0.41 -1.52
C GLN A 374 7.70 -0.57 -0.82
N LYS A 375 7.69 -0.94 0.47
CA LYS A 375 8.93 -1.15 1.23
C LYS A 375 9.84 -2.20 0.56
N GLN A 376 9.28 -3.33 0.12
CA GLN A 376 10.06 -4.37 -0.55
C GLN A 376 10.67 -3.89 -1.86
N SER A 377 9.91 -3.15 -2.69
CA SER A 377 10.45 -2.59 -3.94
C SER A 377 11.50 -1.52 -3.71
N ASP A 378 11.32 -0.66 -2.69
CA ASP A 378 12.23 0.43 -2.38
C ASP A 378 13.56 -0.13 -1.85
N LEU A 379 13.50 -1.11 -0.94
CA LEU A 379 14.69 -1.82 -0.46
C LEU A 379 15.44 -2.56 -1.56
N PHE A 380 14.72 -3.07 -2.57
CA PHE A 380 15.35 -3.68 -3.73
C PHE A 380 16.10 -2.63 -4.57
N ALA A 381 15.48 -1.47 -4.83
CA ALA A 381 16.10 -0.40 -5.59
C ALA A 381 17.33 0.22 -4.90
N ASP A 382 17.29 0.38 -3.57
CA ASP A 382 18.38 1.00 -2.80
C ASP A 382 19.66 0.18 -2.71
N LYS A 383 19.61 -1.10 -3.08
CA LYS A 383 20.81 -1.94 -3.16
C LYS A 383 21.73 -1.55 -4.31
N PHE A 384 21.16 -1.01 -5.40
CA PHE A 384 21.89 -0.70 -6.61
C PHE A 384 22.78 0.55 -6.47
N LYS A 385 23.80 0.62 -7.31
CA LYS A 385 24.73 1.76 -7.41
C LYS A 385 24.41 2.60 -8.64
N LYS A 386 24.74 3.90 -8.53
CA LYS A 386 24.69 4.82 -9.66
C LYS A 386 25.66 4.35 -10.75
N GLN A 387 25.24 4.39 -12.00
CA GLN A 387 26.03 3.94 -13.15
C GLN A 387 25.79 4.80 -14.39
N LYS A 388 26.61 4.61 -15.44
CA LYS A 388 26.41 5.22 -16.75
C LYS A 388 25.12 4.71 -17.40
N ALA A 389 24.40 5.62 -18.05
CA ALA A 389 23.13 5.36 -18.72
C ALA A 389 23.31 4.70 -20.10
N HIS A 390 23.91 3.50 -20.14
CA HIS A 390 24.25 2.80 -21.39
C HIS A 390 23.05 2.43 -22.26
N TRP A 391 21.83 2.44 -21.71
CA TRP A 391 20.62 2.06 -22.41
C TRP A 391 19.95 3.21 -23.18
N ILE A 392 20.40 4.45 -22.98
CA ILE A 392 19.83 5.61 -23.65
C ILE A 392 20.31 5.61 -25.10
N PRO A 393 19.40 5.47 -26.09
CA PRO A 393 19.80 5.51 -27.48
C PRO A 393 20.18 6.93 -27.89
N SER A 394 21.19 7.04 -28.74
CA SER A 394 21.52 8.26 -29.47
C SER A 394 21.65 7.93 -30.95
N TYR A 395 21.37 8.91 -31.81
CA TYR A 395 21.41 8.73 -33.25
C TYR A 395 21.99 9.95 -33.94
N THR A 396 22.83 9.75 -34.94
CA THR A 396 23.18 10.80 -35.90
C THR A 396 22.04 11.04 -36.88
N LEU A 397 22.03 12.20 -37.56
CA LEU A 397 21.04 12.49 -38.60
C LEU A 397 21.03 11.41 -39.70
N ALA A 398 22.21 10.90 -40.08
CA ALA A 398 22.36 9.84 -41.07
C ALA A 398 21.72 8.51 -40.61
N GLU A 399 21.86 8.14 -39.33
CA GLU A 399 21.25 6.93 -38.79
C GLU A 399 19.73 7.02 -38.71
N ILE A 400 19.19 8.17 -38.30
CA ILE A 400 17.74 8.41 -38.32
C ILE A 400 17.25 8.37 -39.77
N SER A 401 17.95 9.02 -40.70
CA SER A 401 17.59 9.04 -42.11
C SER A 401 17.58 7.64 -42.72
N LYS A 402 18.56 6.80 -42.39
CA LYS A 402 18.60 5.40 -42.82
C LYS A 402 17.42 4.59 -42.28
N LYS A 403 17.03 4.83 -41.01
CA LYS A 403 15.88 4.15 -40.40
C LYS A 403 14.55 4.63 -40.99
N TYR A 404 14.39 5.93 -41.26
CA TYR A 404 13.16 6.51 -41.81
C TYR A 404 12.98 6.23 -43.31
N ASN A 405 14.03 6.37 -44.11
CA ASN A 405 13.99 6.10 -45.56
C ASN A 405 13.68 4.64 -45.88
N ALA A 406 13.89 3.72 -44.92
CA ALA A 406 13.48 2.33 -45.07
C ALA A 406 11.95 2.15 -45.13
N TYR A 407 11.17 3.14 -44.68
CA TYR A 407 9.71 3.02 -44.56
C TYR A 407 8.95 4.04 -45.41
N HIS A 408 9.52 5.21 -45.68
CA HIS A 408 8.78 6.29 -46.34
C HIS A 408 9.67 7.08 -47.31
N ASN A 409 9.22 7.27 -48.55
CA ASN A 409 9.79 8.19 -49.53
C ASN A 409 9.43 9.65 -49.16
N GLU A 410 9.80 10.07 -47.95
CA GLU A 410 9.46 11.37 -47.36
C GLU A 410 10.54 12.44 -47.70
N PRO A 411 10.21 13.74 -47.55
CA PRO A 411 11.15 14.85 -47.74
C PRO A 411 12.43 14.70 -46.89
N GLU A 412 13.48 15.39 -47.32
CA GLU A 412 14.80 15.42 -46.67
C GLU A 412 14.67 15.73 -45.17
N LEU A 413 15.14 14.80 -44.33
CA LEU A 413 15.11 14.96 -42.87
C LEU A 413 16.14 16.00 -42.46
N THR A 414 15.68 17.11 -41.89
CA THR A 414 16.53 18.12 -41.27
C THR A 414 16.51 18.00 -39.75
N PRO A 415 17.54 18.51 -39.04
CA PRO A 415 17.51 18.60 -37.58
C PRO A 415 16.28 19.32 -37.02
N GLU A 416 15.84 20.40 -37.66
CA GLU A 416 14.68 21.19 -37.25
C GLU A 416 13.40 20.35 -37.26
N PHE A 417 13.19 19.55 -38.32
CA PHE A 417 12.06 18.65 -38.41
C PHE A 417 12.04 17.63 -37.26
N LEU A 418 13.19 17.02 -36.96
CA LEU A 418 13.31 16.02 -35.89
C LEU A 418 13.10 16.63 -34.49
N ILE A 419 13.55 17.87 -34.28
CA ILE A 419 13.27 18.63 -33.06
C ILE A 419 11.77 18.89 -32.92
N GLU A 420 11.07 19.26 -34.01
CA GLU A 420 9.61 19.43 -34.01
C GLU A 420 8.86 18.12 -33.71
N GLN A 421 9.42 16.96 -34.06
CA GLN A 421 8.90 15.64 -33.67
C GLN A 421 9.18 15.27 -32.19
N GLY A 422 9.86 16.14 -31.44
CA GLY A 422 10.10 15.98 -30.01
C GLY A 422 11.43 15.33 -29.64
N LEU A 423 12.34 15.12 -30.60
CA LEU A 423 13.72 14.71 -30.30
C LEU A 423 14.52 15.91 -29.77
N TYR A 424 15.51 15.61 -28.93
CA TYR A 424 16.48 16.61 -28.49
C TYR A 424 17.74 16.50 -29.34
N TYR A 425 18.24 17.62 -29.86
CA TYR A 425 19.45 17.66 -30.68
C TYR A 425 20.62 18.28 -29.93
N ASP A 426 21.63 17.46 -29.66
CA ASP A 426 22.94 17.88 -29.18
C ASP A 426 23.76 18.41 -30.37
N LYS A 427 23.91 19.73 -30.43
CA LYS A 427 24.63 20.41 -31.50
C LYS A 427 26.14 20.19 -31.44
N GLU A 428 26.71 19.95 -30.25
CA GLU A 428 28.14 19.77 -30.09
C GLU A 428 28.55 18.35 -30.49
N GLY A 429 27.75 17.35 -30.08
CA GLY A 429 27.97 15.95 -30.41
C GLY A 429 27.39 15.47 -31.76
N ASP A 430 26.63 16.32 -32.47
CA ASP A 430 25.87 15.98 -33.69
C ASP A 430 25.00 14.71 -33.53
N LYS A 431 24.22 14.69 -32.43
CA LYS A 431 23.40 13.54 -32.02
C LYS A 431 22.01 13.94 -31.56
N PHE A 432 21.06 13.05 -31.82
CA PHE A 432 19.68 13.14 -31.35
C PHE A 432 19.42 12.15 -30.21
N TYR A 433 18.66 12.61 -29.24
CA TYR A 433 18.17 11.87 -28.08
C TYR A 433 16.64 11.92 -28.06
N LEU A 434 16.01 10.96 -27.39
CA LEU A 434 14.55 10.92 -27.29
C LEU A 434 13.97 12.04 -26.41
N SER A 435 14.81 12.69 -25.59
CA SER A 435 14.46 13.86 -24.79
C SER A 435 15.71 14.60 -24.33
N GLU A 436 15.53 15.83 -23.85
CA GLU A 436 16.59 16.60 -23.18
C GLU A 436 17.09 15.89 -21.92
N GLU A 437 16.21 15.28 -21.13
CA GLU A 437 16.61 14.57 -19.90
C GLU A 437 17.47 13.33 -20.19
N HIS A 438 17.21 12.65 -21.31
CA HIS A 438 18.09 11.57 -21.79
C HIS A 438 19.48 12.09 -22.14
N PHE A 439 19.58 13.24 -22.81
CA PHE A 439 20.86 13.88 -23.09
C PHE A 439 21.60 14.26 -21.79
N GLN A 440 20.94 14.92 -20.84
CA GLN A 440 21.55 15.32 -19.57
C GLN A 440 22.11 14.10 -18.81
N LYS A 441 21.38 12.99 -18.75
CA LYS A 441 21.89 11.75 -18.10
C LYS A 441 23.13 11.16 -18.76
N VAL A 442 23.33 11.40 -20.06
CA VAL A 442 24.53 10.96 -20.78
C VAL A 442 25.69 11.93 -20.56
N VAL A 443 25.42 13.24 -20.45
CA VAL A 443 26.43 14.30 -20.25
C VAL A 443 26.92 14.39 -18.81
N ASP A 444 26.01 14.36 -17.82
CA ASP A 444 26.32 14.51 -16.38
C ASP A 444 27.39 13.54 -15.86
N GLU A 445 27.62 12.42 -16.56
CA GLU A 445 28.62 11.41 -16.17
C GLU A 445 29.89 11.41 -17.03
N SER A 446 29.98 12.31 -18.02
CA SER A 446 31.22 12.56 -18.74
C SER A 446 32.21 13.41 -17.94
N GLU A 447 31.74 14.11 -16.89
CA GLU A 447 32.55 14.96 -16.00
C GLU A 447 32.99 14.27 -14.69
N VAL A 448 32.56 13.02 -14.44
CA VAL A 448 33.07 12.24 -13.31
C VAL A 448 34.36 11.57 -13.74
N ASP A 449 35.45 12.33 -13.66
CA ASP A 449 36.80 11.92 -14.03
C ASP A 449 37.16 10.51 -13.52
N GLU A 450 37.80 9.75 -14.41
CA GLU A 450 38.53 8.54 -14.07
C GLU A 450 39.54 8.86 -12.95
N VAL A 451 39.23 8.44 -11.72
CA VAL A 451 40.25 8.35 -10.69
C VAL A 451 41.31 7.37 -11.23
N PRO A 452 42.56 7.81 -11.45
CA PRO A 452 43.56 6.97 -12.09
C PRO A 452 43.75 5.69 -11.27
N ALA A 453 43.72 4.55 -11.96
CA ALA A 453 43.79 3.22 -11.38
C ALA A 453 45.00 3.07 -10.44
N GLY A 454 44.77 3.34 -9.15
CA GLY A 454 45.69 3.01 -8.09
C GLY A 454 45.77 1.49 -7.98
N THR A 455 46.94 0.96 -8.32
CA THR A 455 47.33 -0.45 -8.18
C THR A 455 46.87 -1.05 -6.84
N PHE A 456 45.78 -1.80 -6.84
CA PHE A 456 45.45 -2.72 -5.76
C PHE A 456 46.27 -4.00 -5.94
N LYS A 457 47.22 -4.20 -5.02
CA LYS A 457 47.87 -5.50 -4.83
C LYS A 457 46.82 -6.52 -4.39
N THR A 458 46.58 -7.52 -5.22
CA THR A 458 45.86 -8.73 -4.87
C THR A 458 46.61 -9.47 -3.75
N VAL A 459 45.99 -9.53 -2.58
CA VAL A 459 46.37 -10.48 -1.52
C VAL A 459 45.67 -11.79 -1.84
N SER A 460 46.45 -12.76 -2.29
CA SER A 460 46.04 -14.15 -2.43
C SER A 460 45.86 -14.77 -1.04
N THR A 461 44.66 -15.25 -0.75
CA THR A 461 44.45 -16.24 0.31
C THR A 461 43.79 -17.47 -0.29
N ASN A 462 44.59 -18.53 -0.42
CA ASN A 462 44.14 -19.89 -0.63
C ASN A 462 43.37 -20.36 0.61
N SER A 463 42.14 -20.84 0.45
CA SER A 463 41.61 -21.91 1.31
C SER A 463 40.59 -22.73 0.52
N THR A 464 41.06 -23.87 0.04
CA THR A 464 40.25 -24.97 -0.48
C THR A 464 39.79 -25.86 0.67
N ASP A 465 38.63 -26.49 0.47
CA ASP A 465 38.12 -27.70 1.13
C ASP A 465 37.59 -27.59 2.56
N GLN A 466 36.25 -27.58 2.68
CA GLN A 466 35.47 -28.63 3.36
C GLN A 466 33.98 -28.24 3.43
N PHE A 467 33.15 -28.80 2.56
CA PHE A 467 31.71 -28.92 2.81
C PHE A 467 31.29 -30.38 2.70
N ALA A 468 30.80 -30.87 3.83
CA ALA A 468 30.31 -32.23 4.03
C ALA A 468 28.97 -32.45 3.32
N LYS A 469 28.80 -33.68 2.82
CA LYS A 469 27.54 -34.26 2.35
C LYS A 469 26.45 -34.14 3.42
N ILE A 470 25.33 -33.50 3.07
CA ILE A 470 24.07 -33.63 3.81
C ILE A 470 23.20 -34.62 3.03
N GLU A 471 22.89 -35.75 3.67
CA GLU A 471 21.96 -36.76 3.16
C GLU A 471 20.51 -36.23 3.23
N GLN A 472 19.77 -36.39 2.13
CA GLN A 472 18.35 -36.08 2.08
C GLN A 472 17.53 -37.21 2.72
N PRO A 473 16.51 -36.91 3.55
CA PRO A 473 15.60 -37.93 4.05
C PRO A 473 14.57 -38.30 2.97
N THR A 474 14.55 -39.59 2.62
CA THR A 474 13.51 -40.22 1.79
C THR A 474 12.23 -40.42 2.62
N SER A 475 11.19 -39.63 2.38
CA SER A 475 9.81 -39.97 2.78
C SER A 475 8.96 -40.28 1.55
N LYS A 476 8.39 -41.49 1.52
CA LYS A 476 7.45 -41.98 0.50
C LYS A 476 6.20 -41.08 0.40
N PRO A 477 5.69 -40.80 -0.80
CA PRO A 477 4.44 -40.06 -0.96
C PRO A 477 3.24 -40.97 -0.72
N THR A 478 2.37 -40.56 0.20
CA THR A 478 1.04 -41.13 0.42
C THR A 478 0.14 -40.79 -0.77
N GLN A 479 -0.42 -41.82 -1.42
CA GLN A 479 -1.39 -41.67 -2.50
C GLN A 479 -2.68 -41.06 -1.96
N LEU A 480 -2.98 -39.83 -2.39
CA LEU A 480 -4.28 -39.19 -2.22
C LEU A 480 -5.23 -39.71 -3.31
N GLU A 481 -6.41 -40.17 -2.89
CA GLU A 481 -7.50 -40.58 -3.77
C GLU A 481 -7.87 -39.43 -4.71
N THR A 482 -7.78 -39.69 -6.01
CA THR A 482 -8.17 -38.74 -7.06
C THR A 482 -9.69 -38.68 -7.16
N THR A 483 -10.27 -37.58 -6.71
CA THR A 483 -11.65 -37.18 -7.06
C THR A 483 -11.77 -37.12 -8.58
N PRO A 484 -12.87 -37.62 -9.20
CA PRO A 484 -13.04 -37.55 -10.65
C PRO A 484 -12.94 -36.10 -11.13
N LEU A 485 -12.06 -35.82 -12.10
CA LEU A 485 -12.00 -34.51 -12.73
C LEU A 485 -13.39 -34.17 -13.28
N ALA A 486 -13.96 -33.04 -12.82
CA ALA A 486 -15.15 -32.48 -13.41
C ALA A 486 -14.94 -32.32 -14.92
N GLU A 487 -15.85 -32.89 -15.72
CA GLU A 487 -15.79 -32.77 -17.18
C GLU A 487 -15.78 -31.29 -17.56
N LYS A 488 -14.82 -30.90 -18.41
CA LYS A 488 -14.71 -29.52 -18.86
C LYS A 488 -16.02 -29.12 -19.56
N PRO A 489 -16.60 -27.96 -19.23
CA PRO A 489 -17.85 -27.51 -19.83
C PRO A 489 -17.70 -27.40 -21.36
N LYS A 490 -18.67 -27.97 -22.08
CA LYS A 490 -18.64 -28.06 -23.54
C LYS A 490 -18.86 -26.67 -24.16
N ILE A 491 -17.89 -26.21 -24.93
CA ILE A 491 -17.99 -24.93 -25.66
C ILE A 491 -18.89 -25.13 -26.88
N VAL A 492 -19.96 -24.32 -27.00
CA VAL A 492 -20.89 -24.36 -28.15
C VAL A 492 -20.58 -23.22 -29.12
N LYS A 493 -20.24 -23.53 -30.37
CA LYS A 493 -20.01 -22.52 -31.42
C LYS A 493 -21.34 -22.03 -32.00
N ILE A 494 -21.48 -20.72 -32.20
CA ILE A 494 -22.73 -20.10 -32.66
C ILE A 494 -22.49 -19.01 -33.71
N ASN A 495 -23.48 -18.84 -34.58
CA ASN A 495 -23.41 -17.93 -35.73
C ASN A 495 -24.47 -16.82 -35.70
N SER A 496 -25.35 -16.76 -34.69
CA SER A 496 -26.42 -15.76 -34.65
C SER A 496 -26.97 -15.50 -33.24
N LEU A 497 -27.65 -14.36 -33.05
CA LEU A 497 -28.38 -14.07 -31.81
C LEU A 497 -29.45 -15.14 -31.50
N LYS A 498 -30.12 -15.66 -32.53
CA LYS A 498 -31.18 -16.65 -32.39
C LYS A 498 -30.65 -17.95 -31.78
N GLU A 499 -29.42 -18.33 -32.10
CA GLU A 499 -28.74 -19.49 -31.52
C GLU A 499 -28.35 -19.25 -30.05
N ILE A 500 -27.86 -18.06 -29.69
CA ILE A 500 -27.62 -17.68 -28.28
C ILE A 500 -28.89 -17.87 -27.47
N LEU A 501 -29.99 -17.25 -27.93
CA LEU A 501 -31.26 -17.28 -27.22
C LEU A 501 -31.83 -18.70 -27.17
N GLY A 502 -31.69 -19.50 -28.23
CA GLY A 502 -32.13 -20.88 -28.25
C GLY A 502 -31.35 -21.80 -27.32
N ILE A 503 -30.05 -21.56 -27.10
CA ILE A 503 -29.24 -22.26 -26.09
C ILE A 503 -29.71 -21.88 -24.69
N LEU A 504 -29.90 -20.58 -24.44
CA LEU A 504 -30.37 -20.10 -23.14
C LEU A 504 -31.78 -20.59 -22.82
N ASP A 505 -32.68 -20.67 -23.80
CA ASP A 505 -34.04 -21.18 -23.57
C ASP A 505 -34.05 -22.68 -23.22
N LYS A 506 -33.04 -23.45 -23.67
CA LYS A 506 -32.93 -24.90 -23.44
C LYS A 506 -32.05 -25.30 -22.25
N GLY A 507 -31.13 -24.45 -21.80
CA GLY A 507 -30.21 -24.73 -20.68
C GLY A 507 -30.88 -24.65 -19.32
N GLN A 508 -30.32 -25.31 -18.29
CA GLN A 508 -30.84 -25.19 -16.92
C GLN A 508 -30.64 -23.77 -16.36
N PRO A 509 -31.50 -23.25 -15.45
CA PRO A 509 -31.43 -21.88 -14.92
C PRO A 509 -30.11 -21.49 -14.21
N ASP A 510 -29.35 -22.46 -13.70
CA ASP A 510 -28.11 -22.24 -12.92
C ASP A 510 -26.85 -22.82 -13.58
N GLU A 511 -26.95 -23.22 -14.86
CA GLU A 511 -25.81 -23.79 -15.59
C GLU A 511 -25.02 -22.70 -16.31
N ILE A 512 -23.71 -22.65 -16.07
CA ILE A 512 -22.80 -21.75 -16.78
C ILE A 512 -22.72 -22.19 -18.25
N GLN A 513 -23.12 -21.30 -19.16
CA GLN A 513 -23.06 -21.54 -20.59
C GLN A 513 -21.80 -20.90 -21.18
N ASN A 514 -20.90 -21.74 -21.69
CA ASN A 514 -19.71 -21.30 -22.43
C ASN A 514 -19.99 -21.37 -23.92
N ILE A 515 -20.13 -20.20 -24.54
CA ILE A 515 -20.55 -20.05 -25.92
C ILE A 515 -19.42 -19.38 -26.71
N SER A 516 -19.09 -19.85 -27.90
CA SER A 516 -18.09 -19.24 -28.77
C SER A 516 -18.77 -18.61 -29.99
N ILE A 517 -18.84 -17.28 -30.05
CA ILE A 517 -19.35 -16.55 -31.22
C ILE A 517 -18.32 -16.64 -32.35
N THR A 518 -18.72 -17.23 -33.47
CA THR A 518 -17.89 -17.32 -34.67
C THR A 518 -17.76 -15.97 -35.36
N GLU A 519 -16.88 -15.89 -36.36
CA GLU A 519 -16.77 -14.70 -37.21
C GLU A 519 -18.12 -14.32 -37.86
N ALA A 520 -18.88 -15.31 -38.35
CA ALA A 520 -20.21 -15.07 -38.92
C ALA A 520 -21.19 -14.51 -37.87
N GLY A 521 -21.11 -15.00 -36.63
CA GLY A 521 -21.90 -14.46 -35.52
C GLY A 521 -21.53 -13.04 -35.12
N LEU A 522 -20.25 -12.67 -35.19
CA LEU A 522 -19.79 -11.30 -34.95
C LEU A 522 -20.31 -10.34 -36.03
N LEU A 523 -20.28 -10.77 -37.29
CA LEU A 523 -20.83 -10.01 -38.42
C LEU A 523 -22.35 -9.79 -38.28
N ASP A 524 -23.09 -10.74 -37.72
CA ASP A 524 -24.53 -10.60 -37.45
C ASP A 524 -24.83 -9.69 -36.24
N LEU A 525 -24.07 -9.84 -35.15
CA LEU A 525 -24.38 -9.21 -33.87
C LEU A 525 -23.87 -7.78 -33.75
N LEU A 526 -22.68 -7.49 -34.30
CA LEU A 526 -22.02 -6.22 -34.07
C LEU A 526 -22.78 -5.01 -34.66
N PRO A 527 -23.30 -5.07 -35.91
CA PRO A 527 -24.08 -3.96 -36.46
C PRO A 527 -25.31 -3.64 -35.60
N LYS A 528 -25.96 -4.68 -35.04
CA LYS A 528 -27.14 -4.54 -34.17
C LYS A 528 -26.77 -3.89 -32.83
N ALA A 529 -25.64 -4.28 -32.24
CA ALA A 529 -25.13 -3.71 -31.00
C ALA A 529 -24.78 -2.21 -31.15
N ILE A 530 -24.08 -1.86 -32.24
CA ILE A 530 -23.73 -0.47 -32.54
C ILE A 530 -25.01 0.37 -32.76
N LEU A 531 -25.97 -0.16 -33.52
CA LEU A 531 -27.23 0.52 -33.77
C LEU A 531 -28.03 0.77 -32.48
N ASP A 532 -28.08 -0.22 -31.58
CA ASP A 532 -28.77 -0.07 -30.29
C ASP A 532 -28.09 0.96 -29.39
N SER A 533 -26.75 0.99 -29.39
CA SER A 533 -25.96 2.02 -28.70
C SER A 533 -26.28 3.43 -29.22
N VAL A 534 -26.28 3.62 -30.54
CA VAL A 534 -26.63 4.91 -31.17
C VAL A 534 -28.05 5.33 -30.80
N LYS A 535 -29.02 4.40 -30.86
CA LYS A 535 -30.42 4.67 -30.45
C LYS A 535 -30.56 5.02 -28.98
N SER A 536 -29.73 4.45 -28.10
CA SER A 536 -29.73 4.77 -26.67
C SER A 536 -29.12 6.13 -26.35
N LYS A 537 -28.06 6.51 -27.08
CA LYS A 537 -27.28 7.74 -26.86
C LYS A 537 -27.84 8.96 -27.57
N ASN A 538 -28.65 8.78 -28.62
CA ASN A 538 -29.30 9.87 -29.32
C ASN A 538 -30.84 9.75 -29.30
N PRO A 539 -31.53 10.40 -28.35
CA PRO A 539 -32.99 10.37 -28.24
C PRO A 539 -33.72 10.93 -29.46
N ALA A 540 -33.09 11.79 -30.26
CA ALA A 540 -33.67 12.30 -31.51
C ALA A 540 -33.80 11.21 -32.57
N ALA A 541 -32.90 10.21 -32.56
CA ALA A 541 -33.00 9.02 -33.41
C ALA A 541 -34.22 8.14 -33.06
N LYS A 542 -34.82 8.30 -31.87
CA LYS A 542 -36.10 7.65 -31.49
C LYS A 542 -37.34 8.39 -32.01
N LYS A 543 -37.20 9.64 -32.48
CA LYS A 543 -38.31 10.54 -32.86
C LYS A 543 -38.27 10.95 -34.33
N PHE A 544 -37.72 10.13 -35.23
CA PHE A 544 -37.85 10.36 -36.67
C PHE A 544 -39.33 10.20 -37.09
N ASN A 545 -40.04 11.32 -37.13
CA ASN A 545 -41.39 11.49 -37.67
C ASN A 545 -41.26 12.15 -39.08
N PRO A 546 -42.06 11.82 -40.11
CA PRO A 546 -41.78 12.20 -41.51
C PRO A 546 -41.87 13.70 -41.88
N GLN A 547 -41.96 14.64 -40.93
CA GLN A 547 -42.02 16.08 -41.22
C GLN A 547 -40.75 16.83 -40.80
N ILE A 548 -39.58 16.33 -41.22
CA ILE A 548 -38.29 16.88 -40.80
C ILE A 548 -37.50 17.36 -42.01
N THR A 549 -37.58 18.66 -42.29
CA THR A 549 -36.57 19.35 -43.10
C THR A 549 -35.53 20.05 -42.22
N ASP A 550 -35.84 20.38 -40.96
CA ASP A 550 -34.97 21.25 -40.15
C ASP A 550 -34.10 20.51 -39.12
N ASP A 551 -34.48 19.31 -38.65
CA ASP A 551 -33.58 18.48 -37.82
C ASP A 551 -32.65 17.61 -38.68
N ILE A 552 -33.02 17.25 -39.91
CA ILE A 552 -32.13 16.55 -40.86
C ILE A 552 -30.98 17.46 -41.29
N LYS A 553 -31.23 18.76 -41.51
CA LYS A 553 -30.18 19.76 -41.82
C LYS A 553 -29.13 19.92 -40.71
N LYS A 554 -29.44 19.54 -39.47
CA LYS A 554 -28.49 19.56 -38.35
C LYS A 554 -27.65 18.28 -38.24
N THR A 555 -27.85 17.32 -39.14
CA THR A 555 -27.15 16.04 -39.19
C THR A 555 -26.48 15.85 -40.56
N ASN A 556 -25.46 14.99 -40.66
CA ASN A 556 -24.77 14.70 -41.94
C ASN A 556 -25.56 13.75 -42.87
N PHE A 557 -26.90 13.79 -42.84
CA PHE A 557 -27.78 12.94 -43.65
C PHE A 557 -28.34 13.72 -44.84
N ALA A 558 -28.30 13.12 -46.03
CA ALA A 558 -28.87 13.68 -47.25
C ALA A 558 -30.17 12.94 -47.62
N ILE A 559 -31.17 13.69 -48.07
CA ILE A 559 -32.42 13.12 -48.58
C ILE A 559 -32.28 12.98 -50.10
N ASP A 560 -32.34 11.74 -50.58
CA ASP A 560 -32.35 11.43 -52.02
C ASP A 560 -33.82 11.28 -52.45
N GLN A 561 -34.32 12.27 -53.20
CA GLN A 561 -35.70 12.30 -53.72
C GLN A 561 -35.81 11.82 -55.18
N SER A 562 -34.80 11.12 -55.70
CA SER A 562 -34.70 10.80 -57.14
C SER A 562 -35.75 9.82 -57.71
N GLY A 563 -36.75 9.39 -56.93
CA GLY A 563 -37.83 8.50 -57.39
C GLY A 563 -39.20 9.18 -57.50
N ASN A 564 -39.81 9.13 -58.69
CA ASN A 564 -41.18 9.61 -59.00
C ASN A 564 -42.33 8.88 -58.24
N SER A 565 -42.04 8.12 -57.18
CA SER A 565 -43.00 7.27 -56.47
C SER A 565 -43.47 7.80 -55.11
N GLY A 566 -43.08 9.02 -54.73
CA GLY A 566 -43.37 9.57 -53.39
C GLY A 566 -42.65 8.86 -52.24
N LYS A 567 -41.72 7.95 -52.55
CA LYS A 567 -40.88 7.23 -51.59
C LYS A 567 -39.51 7.92 -51.52
N GLY A 568 -39.29 8.74 -50.49
CA GLY A 568 -37.97 9.33 -50.22
C GLY A 568 -37.05 8.31 -49.55
N THR A 569 -35.78 8.28 -49.95
CA THR A 569 -34.74 7.51 -49.26
C THR A 569 -33.85 8.48 -48.49
N VAL A 570 -33.70 8.27 -47.19
CA VAL A 570 -32.72 9.04 -46.39
C VAL A 570 -31.44 8.24 -46.33
N LYS A 571 -30.37 8.79 -46.90
CA LYS A 571 -29.03 8.21 -46.89
C LYS A 571 -28.14 9.09 -46.04
N GLY A 572 -27.38 8.51 -45.13
CA GLY A 572 -26.33 9.28 -44.49
C GLY A 572 -25.32 8.42 -43.78
N LYS A 573 -24.20 9.08 -43.49
CA LYS A 573 -23.01 8.46 -42.96
C LYS A 573 -22.88 8.85 -41.50
N ILE A 574 -22.97 7.87 -40.61
CA ILE A 574 -22.58 8.08 -39.21
C ILE A 574 -21.08 7.81 -39.12
N GLY A 575 -20.31 8.86 -38.87
CA GLY A 575 -18.90 8.76 -38.54
C GLY A 575 -18.71 8.47 -37.05
N ALA A 576 -17.92 7.46 -36.71
CA ALA A 576 -17.33 7.37 -35.38
C ALA A 576 -15.84 7.69 -35.50
N GLU A 577 -15.40 8.78 -34.87
CA GLU A 577 -14.00 9.16 -34.78
C GLU A 577 -13.31 8.42 -33.63
N GLY A 578 -12.21 7.73 -33.95
CA GLY A 578 -11.29 7.16 -32.97
C GLY A 578 -9.85 7.57 -33.27
N LYS A 579 -8.95 7.55 -32.29
CA LYS A 579 -7.51 7.75 -32.50
C LYS A 579 -6.74 6.44 -32.35
N PHE A 580 -5.88 6.12 -33.31
CA PHE A 580 -4.96 4.98 -33.27
C PHE A 580 -3.54 5.47 -33.56
N LEU A 581 -2.62 5.32 -32.60
CA LEU A 581 -1.20 5.70 -32.75
C LEU A 581 -1.03 7.09 -33.41
N LEU A 582 -1.69 8.11 -32.86
CA LEU A 582 -1.70 9.50 -33.35
C LEU A 582 -2.42 9.77 -34.69
N MET A 583 -3.06 8.79 -35.33
CA MET A 583 -3.88 8.98 -36.54
C MET A 583 -5.39 8.87 -36.26
N PRO A 584 -6.25 9.72 -36.87
CA PRO A 584 -7.71 9.59 -36.78
C PRO A 584 -8.23 8.45 -37.68
N ILE A 585 -9.07 7.57 -37.12
CA ILE A 585 -9.84 6.54 -37.84
C ILE A 585 -11.29 7.03 -37.95
N ASN A 586 -11.82 7.02 -39.18
CA ASN A 586 -13.22 7.30 -39.49
C ASN A 586 -13.94 6.01 -39.87
N ILE A 587 -14.78 5.47 -38.98
CA ILE A 587 -15.70 4.39 -39.34
C ILE A 587 -16.95 5.03 -39.92
N GLY A 588 -17.19 4.83 -41.22
CA GLY A 588 -18.41 5.27 -41.88
C GLY A 588 -19.44 4.14 -41.92
N ILE A 589 -20.59 4.36 -41.30
CA ILE A 589 -21.75 3.48 -41.42
C ILE A 589 -22.75 4.15 -42.34
N ASP A 590 -22.97 3.57 -43.53
CA ASP A 590 -24.03 4.00 -44.42
C ASP A 590 -25.34 3.39 -43.93
N ILE A 591 -26.32 4.24 -43.61
CA ILE A 591 -27.65 3.80 -43.19
C ILE A 591 -28.64 4.23 -44.26
N GLU A 592 -29.31 3.25 -44.87
CA GLU A 592 -30.40 3.48 -45.82
C GLU A 592 -31.75 3.27 -45.12
N PHE A 593 -32.51 4.34 -44.96
CA PHE A 593 -33.86 4.31 -44.40
C PHE A 593 -34.90 4.27 -45.52
N LYS A 594 -35.71 3.20 -45.58
CA LYS A 594 -36.83 3.07 -46.52
C LYS A 594 -38.14 3.36 -45.79
N ASN A 595 -38.98 4.20 -46.40
CA ASN A 595 -40.33 4.45 -45.89
C ASN A 595 -41.19 3.20 -46.17
N SER A 596 -41.72 2.58 -45.12
CA SER A 596 -42.61 1.43 -45.27
C SER A 596 -44.03 1.91 -45.64
N ASP A 597 -44.74 1.14 -46.46
CA ASP A 597 -46.04 1.53 -47.02
C ASP A 597 -47.17 1.65 -45.97
N ASP A 598 -46.89 1.32 -44.71
CA ASP A 598 -47.83 1.25 -43.59
C ASP A 598 -47.60 2.32 -42.49
N ASN A 599 -46.74 3.32 -42.73
CA ASN A 599 -46.47 4.44 -41.79
C ASN A 599 -46.05 4.01 -40.38
N LYS A 600 -45.57 2.77 -40.22
CA LYS A 600 -45.11 2.23 -38.94
C LYS A 600 -43.66 1.79 -39.11
N ASP A 601 -42.80 2.68 -38.66
CA ASP A 601 -41.36 2.52 -38.47
C ASP A 601 -40.48 2.60 -39.73
N ILE A 602 -39.42 3.40 -39.57
CA ILE A 602 -38.33 3.49 -40.52
C ILE A 602 -37.40 2.29 -40.27
N VAL A 603 -37.32 1.36 -41.22
CA VAL A 603 -36.46 0.17 -41.11
C VAL A 603 -35.13 0.43 -41.86
N PRO A 604 -33.96 0.24 -41.22
CA PRO A 604 -32.69 0.26 -41.92
C PRO A 604 -32.65 -0.89 -42.93
N SER A 605 -32.47 -0.57 -44.20
CA SER A 605 -32.54 -1.54 -45.30
C SER A 605 -31.18 -2.02 -45.78
N GLY A 606 -30.10 -1.42 -45.30
CA GLY A 606 -28.72 -1.86 -45.52
C GLY A 606 -27.75 -1.15 -44.57
N ILE A 607 -26.79 -1.91 -44.05
CA ILE A 607 -25.61 -1.39 -43.35
C ILE A 607 -24.40 -1.76 -44.21
N SER A 608 -23.79 -0.75 -44.83
CA SER A 608 -22.51 -0.87 -45.53
C SER A 608 -21.42 -0.29 -44.62
N VAL A 609 -20.35 -1.05 -44.40
CA VAL A 609 -19.18 -0.59 -43.63
C VAL A 609 -18.00 -0.50 -44.58
N GLN A 610 -17.49 0.71 -44.76
CA GLN A 610 -16.28 0.99 -45.54
C GLN A 610 -15.08 1.14 -44.59
N PRO A 611 -13.87 0.64 -44.94
CA PRO A 611 -13.51 -0.02 -46.21
C PRO A 611 -13.84 -1.52 -46.22
N ASP A 612 -13.76 -2.14 -47.41
CA ASP A 612 -14.00 -3.57 -47.73
C ASP A 612 -13.16 -4.58 -46.89
N ASN A 613 -12.27 -4.09 -46.02
CA ASN A 613 -11.41 -4.86 -45.12
C ASN A 613 -12.00 -5.00 -43.70
N PHE A 614 -13.32 -4.95 -43.55
CA PHE A 614 -14.03 -5.06 -42.26
C PHE A 614 -13.59 -6.29 -41.45
N GLN A 615 -13.20 -7.40 -42.11
CA GLN A 615 -12.65 -8.60 -41.45
C GLN A 615 -11.32 -8.32 -40.70
N SER A 616 -10.40 -7.54 -41.27
CA SER A 616 -9.17 -7.15 -40.56
C SER A 616 -9.45 -6.11 -39.46
N LEU A 617 -10.40 -5.22 -39.73
CA LEU A 617 -10.81 -4.16 -38.81
C LEU A 617 -11.47 -4.73 -37.54
N VAL A 618 -12.30 -5.77 -37.67
CA VAL A 618 -12.97 -6.45 -36.55
C VAL A 618 -11.96 -7.25 -35.72
N ALA A 619 -11.03 -7.97 -36.36
CA ALA A 619 -9.98 -8.73 -35.65
C ALA A 619 -9.06 -7.83 -34.81
N ASP A 620 -8.71 -6.64 -35.32
CA ASP A 620 -7.82 -5.70 -34.63
C ASP A 620 -8.55 -4.77 -33.64
N ASN A 621 -9.80 -4.39 -33.89
CA ASN A 621 -10.57 -3.52 -32.97
C ASN A 621 -11.27 -4.27 -31.84
N LEU A 622 -11.57 -5.58 -31.98
CA LEU A 622 -11.99 -6.39 -30.84
C LEU A 622 -10.93 -6.35 -29.73
N ARG A 623 -9.64 -6.26 -30.08
CA ARG A 623 -8.51 -6.18 -29.13
C ARG A 623 -8.37 -4.83 -28.41
N LYS A 624 -9.00 -3.73 -28.87
CA LYS A 624 -8.72 -2.35 -28.39
C LYS A 624 -9.94 -1.52 -27.92
N TYR A 625 -10.81 -2.13 -27.10
CA TYR A 625 -11.50 -1.42 -25.99
C TYR A 625 -12.85 -0.68 -26.16
N LYS A 626 -13.60 -0.78 -27.27
CA LYS A 626 -15.00 -0.23 -27.27
C LYS A 626 -16.09 -1.14 -27.83
N ILE A 627 -15.76 -1.99 -28.79
CA ILE A 627 -16.70 -2.89 -29.46
C ILE A 627 -17.19 -4.00 -28.51
N LYS A 628 -16.30 -4.52 -27.66
CA LYS A 628 -16.62 -5.54 -26.64
C LYS A 628 -17.74 -5.07 -25.70
N GLU A 629 -17.67 -3.84 -25.22
CA GLU A 629 -18.65 -3.29 -24.29
C GLU A 629 -20.01 -3.04 -24.94
N GLU A 630 -20.05 -2.52 -26.17
CA GLU A 630 -21.31 -2.32 -26.89
C GLU A 630 -22.01 -3.65 -27.18
N LEU A 631 -21.24 -4.68 -27.55
CA LEU A 631 -21.75 -6.03 -27.72
C LEU A 631 -22.22 -6.65 -26.40
N ARG A 632 -21.49 -6.42 -25.30
CA ARG A 632 -21.88 -6.84 -23.94
C ARG A 632 -23.22 -6.24 -23.55
N LEU A 633 -23.36 -4.91 -23.65
CA LEU A 633 -24.58 -4.18 -23.30
C LEU A 633 -25.76 -4.63 -24.15
N TYR A 634 -25.54 -4.83 -25.45
CA TYR A 634 -26.56 -5.36 -26.35
C TYR A 634 -27.02 -6.76 -25.93
N LEU A 635 -26.09 -7.70 -25.71
CA LEU A 635 -26.43 -9.06 -25.27
C LEU A 635 -27.11 -9.07 -23.90
N GLN A 636 -26.63 -8.29 -22.93
CA GLN A 636 -27.27 -8.14 -21.62
C GLN A 636 -28.72 -7.67 -21.75
N LYS A 637 -29.01 -6.71 -22.63
CA LYS A 637 -30.36 -6.22 -22.88
C LYS A 637 -31.25 -7.28 -23.51
N GLN A 638 -30.74 -8.06 -24.47
CA GLN A 638 -31.50 -9.14 -25.10
C GLN A 638 -31.77 -10.31 -24.13
N ILE A 639 -30.86 -10.57 -23.18
CA ILE A 639 -30.95 -11.68 -22.22
C ILE A 639 -31.80 -11.31 -20.99
N LYS A 640 -31.70 -10.08 -20.46
CA LYS A 640 -32.44 -9.61 -19.27
C LYS A 640 -33.96 -9.73 -19.39
N GLY A 641 -34.49 -9.73 -20.61
CA GLY A 641 -35.92 -9.95 -20.85
C GLY A 641 -36.38 -11.41 -20.71
N ARG A 642 -35.45 -12.36 -20.49
CA ARG A 642 -35.71 -13.80 -20.50
C ARG A 642 -35.21 -14.54 -19.25
N ARG A 643 -34.07 -14.11 -18.68
CA ARG A 643 -33.46 -14.71 -17.47
C ARG A 643 -32.81 -13.66 -16.57
N VAL A 644 -32.62 -14.01 -15.30
CA VAL A 644 -31.81 -13.22 -14.36
C VAL A 644 -30.34 -13.49 -14.63
N LEU A 645 -29.65 -12.51 -15.21
CA LEU A 645 -28.23 -12.60 -15.57
C LEU A 645 -27.36 -12.16 -14.38
N LYS A 646 -26.50 -13.06 -13.87
CA LYS A 646 -25.55 -12.74 -12.79
C LYS A 646 -24.24 -12.21 -13.36
N ASN A 647 -23.73 -12.83 -14.43
CA ASN A 647 -22.51 -12.39 -15.09
C ASN A 647 -22.54 -12.63 -16.61
N LEU A 648 -21.91 -11.72 -17.37
CA LEU A 648 -21.66 -11.88 -18.79
C LEU A 648 -20.26 -11.37 -19.09
N ASP A 649 -19.34 -12.29 -19.34
CA ASP A 649 -17.98 -11.98 -19.78
C ASP A 649 -17.78 -12.37 -21.25
N LEU A 650 -16.93 -11.61 -21.93
CA LEU A 650 -16.59 -11.75 -23.33
C LEU A 650 -15.06 -11.80 -23.42
N SER A 651 -14.48 -12.90 -23.89
CA SER A 651 -13.04 -13.05 -24.05
C SER A 651 -12.71 -13.42 -25.50
N ILE A 652 -11.60 -12.90 -26.02
CA ILE A 652 -11.22 -13.13 -27.40
C ILE A 652 -10.35 -14.37 -27.45
N ASN A 653 -10.79 -15.37 -28.21
CA ASN A 653 -9.97 -16.52 -28.51
C ASN A 653 -9.12 -16.23 -29.75
N SER A 654 -7.87 -15.85 -29.52
CA SER A 654 -6.94 -15.46 -30.59
C SER A 654 -6.59 -16.61 -31.53
N LYS A 655 -6.71 -17.86 -31.08
CA LYS A 655 -6.36 -19.06 -31.84
C LYS A 655 -7.44 -19.38 -32.87
N ASP A 656 -8.71 -19.30 -32.46
CA ASP A 656 -9.84 -19.70 -33.29
C ASP A 656 -10.56 -18.51 -33.95
N LYS A 657 -10.09 -17.28 -33.68
CA LYS A 657 -10.71 -16.02 -34.13
C LYS A 657 -12.19 -15.91 -33.72
N THR A 658 -12.53 -16.44 -32.56
CA THR A 658 -13.87 -16.39 -31.98
C THR A 658 -13.94 -15.45 -30.77
N LEU A 659 -15.15 -15.05 -30.41
CA LEU A 659 -15.42 -14.36 -29.16
C LEU A 659 -16.13 -15.32 -28.21
N ASP A 660 -15.40 -15.76 -27.19
CA ASP A 660 -15.90 -16.66 -26.17
C ASP A 660 -16.73 -15.84 -25.16
N VAL A 661 -17.94 -16.30 -24.89
CA VAL A 661 -18.94 -15.68 -24.04
C VAL A 661 -19.21 -16.63 -22.90
N THR A 662 -18.98 -16.16 -21.68
CA THR A 662 -19.38 -16.87 -20.47
C THR A 662 -20.63 -16.22 -19.92
N ILE A 663 -21.73 -16.97 -19.89
CA ILE A 663 -23.03 -16.53 -19.37
C ILE A 663 -23.31 -17.27 -18.07
N GLN A 664 -23.52 -16.53 -16.98
CA GLN A 664 -23.87 -17.06 -15.65
C GLN A 664 -25.17 -16.46 -15.14
#